data_AF-A0A412ITF6-F1
#
_entry.id   AF-A0A412ITF6-F1
#
_cell.length_a   1.000
_cell.length_b   1.000
_cell.length_c   1.000
_cell.angle_alpha   90.00
_cell.angle_beta   90.00
_cell.angle_gamma   90.00
#
_symmetry.space_group_name_H-M   'P 1'
#
loop_
_entity.id
_entity.type
_entity.pdbx_description
1 polymer ?
#
loop_
_entity_poly.entity_id
_entity_poly.type
_entity_poly.pdbx_seq_one_letter_code
_entity_poly.pdbx_strand_id
1 'polypeptide(L)'
;MEILLAKSAGFCFGVQRAVDTAYKHADEKNVYTYGQIIHNEEVVGDLAKHGVKILEDDELDQIKDSKVIIRSHGAEKRVYDILEKNGNEIIDATCPFVKKIHNIVMDECGKGHTVIIIGDGKHPEVKGIMGWCMSEPVVIGTEEEAEKFVQSCLNGEYKPSENISIVSQTTFNYRKFHNVVDIIRNKLYNVTAYKTICNATSVRQREAQEIASKVDAMIVIGGRNSSNTQKLYEISKKECENTYYIQTLVDLDLTTFESVSRVGITAGASTPNKLIKEVHGRMDEMNFAELLENDESRGSIKTGEIVEGRVIDVKPDEIIVDISYKSDGVIPRNEYTNTPNADLTELVHVGDAITAKVVKTNDGEGSVLLSYKRVAAEKANEKLEAALESGEILTGKVVQVVSGGLNVMYDETRVFIPASLVSDTYEKNLDKYLDQDVEFILTEYQPKKRRIIGNRKQIIVARKAEAAKELFDRIEVGMTVEGVVKNVTSFGAFIDLGGADGLLHISEMSWGRVEDPKSVLKVGDKVKAFIKNIDGEKIALSLKFDDTNPWLNADEKYAPGTVVTGKVARMADFGAFIELEPGVDALLHVSQISYDHVNKPEDVYKVGDVVEAEVVECNAADKKISLSVKSLLPVPSESDDADDAESEE
;
A
#
# COMPACT_ATOMS: atom_id res chain seq x y z
N MET A 1 -27.26 -23.18 15.74
CA MET A 1 -26.21 -22.50 16.55
C MET A 1 -25.31 -21.65 15.65
N GLU A 2 -25.00 -20.39 15.99
CA GLU A 2 -24.10 -19.51 15.21
C GLU A 2 -22.66 -19.59 15.75
N ILE A 3 -21.70 -19.96 14.91
CA ILE A 3 -20.28 -20.13 15.30
C ILE A 3 -19.46 -18.94 14.78
N LEU A 4 -18.78 -18.25 15.70
CA LEU A 4 -17.88 -17.13 15.41
C LEU A 4 -16.42 -17.55 15.63
N LEU A 5 -15.73 -17.88 14.53
CA LEU A 5 -14.30 -18.16 14.56
C LEU A 5 -13.50 -16.85 14.52
N ALA A 6 -12.55 -16.69 15.45
CA ALA A 6 -11.62 -15.57 15.41
C ALA A 6 -10.74 -15.64 14.15
N LYS A 7 -10.67 -14.54 13.39
CA LYS A 7 -9.88 -14.47 12.15
C LYS A 7 -8.39 -14.70 12.41
N SER A 8 -7.93 -14.31 13.58
CA SER A 8 -6.56 -14.51 14.04
C SER A 8 -6.32 -15.84 14.76
N ALA A 9 -7.30 -16.76 14.81
CA ALA A 9 -7.16 -18.07 15.40
C ALA A 9 -6.14 -18.93 14.62
N GLY A 10 -5.29 -19.64 15.36
CA GLY A 10 -4.30 -20.56 14.79
C GLY A 10 -2.90 -19.96 14.69
N PHE A 11 -2.05 -20.63 13.91
CA PHE A 11 -0.64 -20.28 13.79
C PHE A 11 -0.44 -18.83 13.35
N CYS A 12 0.53 -18.14 13.96
CA CYS A 12 0.96 -16.86 13.41
C CYS A 12 1.67 -17.06 12.07
N PHE A 13 1.67 -16.04 11.22
CA PHE A 13 2.29 -16.08 9.90
C PHE A 13 3.72 -16.65 9.92
N GLY A 14 4.55 -16.24 10.89
CA GLY A 14 5.93 -16.73 11.02
C GLY A 14 6.01 -18.21 11.42
N VAL A 15 5.10 -18.66 12.28
CA VAL A 15 5.02 -20.07 12.71
C VAL A 15 4.47 -20.95 11.58
N GLN A 16 3.39 -20.52 10.93
CA GLN A 16 2.79 -21.25 9.81
C GLN A 16 3.82 -21.46 8.70
N ARG A 17 4.55 -20.40 8.32
CA ARG A 17 5.64 -20.51 7.35
C ARG A 17 6.71 -21.53 7.76
N ALA A 18 7.11 -21.53 9.03
CA ALA A 18 8.13 -22.47 9.50
C ALA A 18 7.64 -23.92 9.43
N VAL A 19 6.40 -24.16 9.89
CA VAL A 19 5.76 -25.47 9.86
C VAL A 19 5.56 -25.95 8.41
N ASP A 20 5.04 -25.11 7.52
CA ASP A 20 4.85 -25.44 6.11
C ASP A 20 6.18 -25.75 5.41
N THR A 21 7.24 -25.01 5.76
CA THR A 21 8.60 -25.27 5.25
C THR A 21 9.12 -26.62 5.73
N ALA A 22 8.88 -26.99 6.99
CA ALA A 22 9.27 -28.29 7.51
C ALA A 22 8.47 -29.44 6.88
N TYR A 23 7.16 -29.28 6.68
CA TYR A 23 6.36 -30.29 6.00
C TYR A 23 6.73 -30.44 4.52
N LYS A 24 7.13 -29.35 3.84
CA LYS A 24 7.57 -29.41 2.44
C LYS A 24 8.81 -30.27 2.24
N HIS A 25 9.71 -30.25 3.22
CA HIS A 25 10.94 -31.04 3.21
C HIS A 25 10.83 -32.29 4.09
N ALA A 26 9.66 -32.55 4.67
CA ALA A 26 9.39 -33.80 5.34
C ALA A 26 9.45 -34.94 4.30
N ASP A 27 9.82 -36.14 4.74
CA ASP A 27 10.06 -37.33 3.90
C ASP A 27 11.33 -37.30 3.01
N GLU A 28 12.10 -36.20 2.99
CA GLU A 28 13.43 -36.20 2.39
C GLU A 28 14.48 -36.89 3.30
N LYS A 29 15.59 -37.36 2.71
CA LYS A 29 16.67 -38.01 3.47
C LYS A 29 17.49 -36.97 4.23
N ASN A 30 17.84 -37.27 5.48
CA ASN A 30 18.73 -36.47 6.33
C ASN A 30 18.24 -35.04 6.59
N VAL A 31 16.97 -34.89 6.96
CA VAL A 31 16.37 -33.61 7.35
C VAL A 31 16.36 -33.47 8.86
N TYR A 32 16.87 -32.34 9.32
CA TYR A 32 16.95 -32.00 10.73
C TYR A 32 16.36 -30.62 11.01
N THR A 33 15.76 -30.43 12.18
CA THR A 33 15.33 -29.12 12.67
C THR A 33 16.23 -28.71 13.82
N TYR A 34 16.77 -27.49 13.77
CA TYR A 34 17.55 -26.95 14.87
C TYR A 34 16.63 -26.53 16.02
N GLY A 35 16.63 -27.34 17.08
CA GLY A 35 15.66 -27.31 18.17
C GLY A 35 14.23 -27.63 17.72
N GLN A 36 13.27 -27.48 18.64
CA GLN A 36 11.86 -27.58 18.31
C GLN A 36 11.44 -26.45 17.36
N ILE A 37 10.85 -26.80 16.22
CA ILE A 37 10.40 -25.80 15.23
C ILE A 37 9.33 -24.87 15.81
N ILE A 38 8.47 -25.44 16.66
CA ILE A 38 7.44 -24.78 17.46
C ILE A 38 7.29 -25.50 18.80
N HIS A 39 6.78 -24.80 19.82
CA HIS A 39 6.46 -25.37 21.13
C HIS A 39 5.11 -26.11 21.10
N ASN A 40 5.00 -27.13 20.25
CA ASN A 40 3.82 -28.00 20.16
C ASN A 40 4.26 -29.45 19.91
N GLU A 41 4.05 -30.30 20.92
CA GLU A 41 4.46 -31.70 20.90
C GLU A 41 3.78 -32.53 19.82
N GLU A 42 2.54 -32.18 19.43
CA GLU A 42 1.78 -32.91 18.42
C GLU A 42 2.40 -32.74 17.02
N VAL A 43 2.70 -31.49 16.65
CA VAL A 43 3.35 -31.17 15.37
C VAL A 43 4.77 -31.69 15.32
N VAL A 44 5.51 -31.57 16.42
CA VAL A 44 6.88 -32.10 16.52
C VAL A 44 6.88 -33.63 16.40
N GLY A 45 5.93 -34.32 17.05
CA GLY A 45 5.78 -35.76 16.94
C GLY A 45 5.36 -36.22 15.54
N ASP A 46 4.53 -35.45 14.85
CA ASP A 46 4.13 -35.73 13.47
C ASP A 46 5.29 -35.56 12.48
N LEU A 47 6.07 -34.46 12.60
CA LEU A 47 7.28 -34.25 11.80
C LEU A 47 8.33 -35.35 12.03
N ALA A 48 8.47 -35.82 13.28
CA ALA A 48 9.36 -36.94 13.60
C ALA A 48 8.94 -38.25 12.92
N LYS A 49 7.64 -38.50 12.75
CA LYS A 49 7.12 -39.65 11.99
C LYS A 49 7.43 -39.54 10.49
N HIS A 50 7.46 -38.32 9.95
CA HIS A 50 7.85 -38.04 8.56
C HIS A 50 9.38 -37.88 8.39
N GLY A 51 10.18 -38.43 9.32
CA GLY A 51 11.63 -38.54 9.17
C GLY A 51 12.46 -37.32 9.58
N VAL A 52 11.82 -36.25 10.09
CA VAL A 52 12.51 -35.04 10.56
C VAL A 52 13.06 -35.24 11.97
N LYS A 53 14.37 -35.07 12.16
CA LYS A 53 15.00 -35.22 13.50
C LYS A 53 15.28 -33.86 14.14
N ILE A 54 15.12 -33.77 15.45
CA ILE A 54 15.49 -32.56 16.21
C ILE A 54 16.99 -32.62 16.50
N LEU A 55 17.64 -31.48 16.35
CA LEU A 55 19.07 -31.28 16.48
C LEU A 55 19.30 -30.26 17.61
N GLU A 56 20.00 -30.66 18.65
CA GLU A 56 20.38 -29.76 19.76
C GLU A 56 21.80 -29.19 19.54
N ASP A 57 22.18 -28.18 20.34
CA ASP A 57 23.47 -27.48 20.21
C ASP A 57 24.69 -28.43 20.20
N ASP A 58 24.65 -29.49 21.00
CA ASP A 58 25.76 -30.44 21.19
C ASP A 58 25.97 -31.40 19.99
N GLU A 59 25.02 -31.45 19.07
CA GLU A 59 25.02 -32.37 17.92
C GLU A 59 25.36 -31.66 16.59
N LEU A 60 25.50 -30.33 16.60
CA LEU A 60 25.76 -29.49 15.41
C LEU A 60 27.04 -29.89 14.66
N ASP A 61 28.09 -30.27 15.39
CA ASP A 61 29.39 -30.65 14.81
C ASP A 61 29.39 -32.05 14.16
N GLN A 62 28.39 -32.88 14.47
CA GLN A 62 28.35 -34.28 14.06
C GLN A 62 27.63 -34.49 12.72
N ILE A 63 26.94 -33.46 12.22
CA ILE A 63 26.05 -33.56 11.05
C ILE A 63 26.71 -32.91 9.83
N LYS A 64 26.75 -33.69 8.73
CA LYS A 64 27.35 -33.31 7.44
C LYS A 64 26.41 -33.70 6.30
N ASP A 65 26.49 -32.96 5.20
CA ASP A 65 25.71 -33.20 3.97
C ASP A 65 24.21 -33.44 4.22
N SER A 66 23.65 -32.70 5.18
CA SER A 66 22.26 -32.84 5.63
C SER A 66 21.50 -31.51 5.47
N LYS A 67 20.17 -31.58 5.44
CA LYS A 67 19.30 -30.41 5.40
C LYS A 67 18.94 -29.98 6.81
N VAL A 68 19.25 -28.74 7.18
CA VAL A 68 18.96 -28.23 8.52
C VAL A 68 18.01 -27.05 8.44
N ILE A 69 16.82 -27.23 9.02
CA ILE A 69 15.75 -26.24 9.07
C ILE A 69 15.92 -25.42 10.34
N ILE A 70 16.06 -24.10 10.18
CA ILE A 70 16.11 -23.17 11.30
C ILE A 70 14.68 -22.84 11.75
N ARG A 71 14.44 -22.91 13.05
CA ARG A 71 13.14 -22.60 13.68
C ARG A 71 12.67 -21.16 13.45
N SER A 72 11.37 -20.94 13.67
CA SER A 72 10.70 -19.63 13.50
C SER A 72 11.30 -18.47 14.32
N HIS A 73 11.88 -18.77 15.49
CA HIS A 73 12.55 -17.81 16.38
C HIS A 73 13.98 -17.48 15.98
N GLY A 74 14.49 -18.09 14.90
CA GLY A 74 15.87 -17.95 14.47
C GLY A 74 16.88 -18.72 15.32
N ALA A 75 18.13 -18.62 14.89
CA ALA A 75 19.31 -19.17 15.54
C ALA A 75 20.42 -18.11 15.63
N GLU A 76 21.40 -18.36 16.48
CA GLU A 76 22.61 -17.55 16.61
C GLU A 76 23.47 -17.67 15.35
N LYS A 77 24.25 -16.63 15.04
CA LYS A 77 25.10 -16.63 13.83
C LYS A 77 26.10 -17.79 13.81
N ARG A 78 26.65 -18.16 14.97
CA ARG A 78 27.55 -19.32 15.12
C ARG A 78 26.97 -20.62 14.55
N VAL A 79 25.66 -20.81 14.67
CA VAL A 79 24.97 -22.02 14.22
C VAL A 79 24.96 -22.07 12.69
N TYR A 80 24.70 -20.93 12.03
CA TYR A 80 24.81 -20.82 10.58
C TYR A 80 26.24 -21.10 10.11
N ASP A 81 27.24 -20.49 10.76
CA ASP A 81 28.66 -20.66 10.39
C ASP A 81 29.12 -22.13 10.50
N ILE A 82 28.71 -22.84 11.56
CA ILE A 82 29.02 -24.27 11.76
C ILE A 82 28.36 -25.14 10.68
N LEU A 83 27.08 -24.87 10.41
CA LEU A 83 26.32 -25.63 9.41
C LEU A 83 26.87 -25.45 8.00
N GLU A 84 27.22 -24.21 7.61
CA GLU A 84 27.86 -23.92 6.32
C GLU A 84 29.24 -24.58 6.22
N LYS A 85 30.05 -24.51 7.27
CA LYS A 85 31.38 -25.15 7.32
C LYS A 85 31.31 -26.67 7.17
N ASN A 86 30.26 -27.29 7.68
CA ASN A 86 30.02 -28.73 7.59
C ASN A 86 29.36 -29.16 6.26
N GLY A 87 29.12 -28.22 5.33
CA GLY A 87 28.55 -28.50 4.01
C GLY A 87 27.05 -28.79 4.03
N ASN A 88 26.34 -28.39 5.09
CA ASN A 88 24.91 -28.62 5.22
C ASN A 88 24.09 -27.59 4.43
N GLU A 89 22.93 -28.00 3.91
CA GLU A 89 21.98 -27.11 3.26
C GLU A 89 21.08 -26.47 4.34
N ILE A 90 21.19 -25.15 4.51
CA ILE A 90 20.46 -24.41 5.55
C ILE A 90 19.13 -23.90 4.97
N ILE A 91 18.03 -24.33 5.57
CA ILE A 91 16.68 -23.87 5.23
C ILE A 91 16.22 -22.90 6.32
N ASP A 92 16.34 -21.60 6.03
CA ASP A 92 15.99 -20.55 6.98
C ASP A 92 14.47 -20.31 7.06
N ALA A 93 13.83 -20.93 8.04
CA ALA A 93 12.40 -20.76 8.33
C ALA A 93 12.13 -19.64 9.36
N THR A 94 13.12 -18.77 9.63
CA THR A 94 12.99 -17.67 10.58
C THR A 94 11.90 -16.69 10.16
N CYS A 95 11.13 -16.21 11.14
CA CYS A 95 10.10 -15.21 10.92
C CYS A 95 10.70 -13.90 10.35
N PRO A 96 10.11 -13.26 9.31
CA PRO A 96 10.63 -12.02 8.75
C PRO A 96 10.78 -10.88 9.77
N PHE A 97 9.93 -10.84 10.79
CA PHE A 97 10.04 -9.86 11.87
C PHE A 97 11.31 -10.08 12.70
N VAL A 98 11.64 -11.34 13.03
CA VAL A 98 12.87 -11.70 13.75
C VAL A 98 14.10 -11.43 12.88
N LYS A 99 14.05 -11.80 11.59
CA LYS A 99 15.14 -11.52 10.64
C LYS A 99 15.41 -10.02 10.49
N LYS A 100 14.35 -9.19 10.52
CA LYS A 100 14.49 -7.73 10.56
C LYS A 100 15.21 -7.25 11.82
N ILE A 101 14.94 -7.85 12.98
CA ILE A 101 15.65 -7.54 14.22
C ILE A 101 17.13 -7.91 14.09
N HIS A 102 17.45 -9.10 13.58
CA HIS A 102 18.84 -9.52 13.35
C HIS A 102 19.59 -8.54 12.45
N ASN A 103 18.97 -8.09 11.36
CA ASN A 103 19.58 -7.11 10.45
C ASN A 103 19.78 -5.74 11.11
N ILE A 104 18.80 -5.25 11.88
CA ILE A 104 18.93 -3.98 12.61
C ILE A 104 20.09 -4.08 13.60
N VAL A 105 20.11 -5.14 14.40
CA VAL A 105 21.14 -5.33 15.43
C VAL A 105 22.53 -5.47 14.81
N MET A 106 22.66 -6.19 13.70
CA MET A 106 23.91 -6.33 12.97
C MET A 106 24.41 -4.99 12.40
N ASP A 107 23.53 -4.20 11.79
CA ASP A 107 23.85 -2.89 11.22
C ASP A 107 24.23 -1.86 12.31
N GLU A 108 23.48 -1.82 13.41
CA GLU A 108 23.73 -0.93 14.54
C GLU A 108 25.03 -1.29 15.28
N CYS A 109 25.31 -2.58 15.50
CA CYS A 109 26.60 -3.03 16.02
C CYS A 109 27.74 -2.69 15.06
N GLY A 110 27.54 -2.82 13.74
CA GLY A 110 28.54 -2.46 12.72
C GLY A 110 28.94 -0.98 12.74
N LYS A 111 28.01 -0.10 13.15
CA LYS A 111 28.26 1.33 13.37
C LYS A 111 28.91 1.65 14.71
N GLY A 112 29.14 0.65 15.56
CA GLY A 112 29.70 0.81 16.91
C GLY A 112 28.69 1.29 17.96
N HIS A 113 27.38 1.20 17.69
CA HIS A 113 26.33 1.59 18.63
C HIS A 113 26.12 0.51 19.70
N THR A 114 25.74 0.92 20.92
CA THR A 114 25.38 -0.02 21.97
C THR A 114 23.96 -0.53 21.75
N VAL A 115 23.80 -1.85 21.59
CA VAL A 115 22.49 -2.48 21.42
C VAL A 115 21.93 -2.96 22.75
N ILE A 116 20.72 -2.53 23.06
CA ILE A 116 19.93 -2.98 24.22
C ILE A 116 18.77 -3.84 23.71
N ILE A 117 18.64 -5.05 24.22
CA ILE A 117 17.57 -5.99 23.87
C ILE A 117 16.61 -6.09 25.05
N ILE A 118 15.38 -5.65 24.86
CA ILE A 118 14.32 -5.77 25.87
C ILE A 118 13.61 -7.11 25.70
N GLY A 119 13.74 -7.99 26.68
CA GLY A 119 13.16 -9.33 26.63
C GLY A 119 13.72 -10.27 27.70
N ASP A 120 13.29 -11.53 27.65
CA ASP A 120 13.84 -12.56 28.51
C ASP A 120 15.11 -13.16 27.88
N GLY A 121 16.25 -13.01 28.55
CA GLY A 121 17.55 -13.53 28.09
C GLY A 121 17.60 -15.05 27.94
N LYS A 122 16.67 -15.80 28.55
CA LYS A 122 16.56 -17.25 28.37
C LYS A 122 15.74 -17.62 27.13
N HIS A 123 15.00 -16.68 26.55
CA HIS A 123 14.12 -16.98 25.42
C HIS A 123 14.94 -17.26 24.14
N PRO A 124 14.61 -18.31 23.37
CA PRO A 124 15.29 -18.67 22.12
C PRO A 124 15.49 -17.52 21.13
N GLU A 125 14.47 -16.67 20.98
CA GLU A 125 14.53 -15.49 20.10
C GLU A 125 15.55 -14.45 20.55
N VAL A 126 15.64 -14.18 21.87
CA VAL A 126 16.60 -13.21 22.41
C VAL A 126 18.02 -13.75 22.28
N LYS A 127 18.22 -15.04 22.54
CA LYS A 127 19.50 -15.73 22.27
C LYS A 127 19.92 -15.61 20.81
N GLY A 128 18.96 -15.87 19.90
CA GLY A 128 19.13 -15.62 18.48
C GLY A 128 19.65 -14.21 18.22
N ILE A 129 18.91 -13.18 18.65
CA ILE A 129 19.29 -11.77 18.45
C ILE A 129 20.68 -11.47 19.01
N MET A 130 21.01 -11.95 20.22
CA MET A 130 22.33 -11.73 20.83
C MET A 130 23.46 -12.31 19.98
N GLY A 131 23.26 -13.47 19.37
CA GLY A 131 24.25 -14.12 18.50
C GLY A 131 24.52 -13.39 17.19
N TRP A 132 23.71 -12.38 16.82
CA TRP A 132 23.94 -11.53 15.65
C TRP A 132 24.62 -10.19 15.99
N CYS A 133 24.79 -9.89 17.28
CA CYS A 133 25.54 -8.71 17.73
C CYS A 133 27.05 -8.96 17.56
N MET A 134 27.77 -7.97 17.00
CA MET A 134 29.25 -8.01 17.00
C MET A 134 29.86 -7.61 18.35
N SER A 135 29.11 -6.86 19.15
CA SER A 135 29.47 -6.41 20.51
C SER A 135 28.55 -7.07 21.54
N GLU A 136 29.00 -7.19 22.79
CA GLU A 136 28.19 -7.77 23.88
C GLU A 136 26.92 -6.92 24.11
N PRO A 137 25.72 -7.44 23.81
CA PRO A 137 24.49 -6.69 23.97
C PRO A 137 24.02 -6.69 25.42
N VAL A 138 23.27 -5.66 25.80
CA VAL A 138 22.65 -5.59 27.14
C VAL A 138 21.23 -6.12 27.04
N VAL A 139 20.90 -7.16 27.82
CA VAL A 139 19.53 -7.70 27.90
C VAL A 139 18.82 -7.17 29.13
N ILE A 140 17.61 -6.64 28.96
CA ILE A 140 16.79 -6.08 30.04
C ILE A 140 15.39 -6.69 29.97
N GLY A 141 15.00 -7.45 30.99
CA GLY A 141 13.67 -8.07 31.09
C GLY A 141 12.69 -7.31 31.98
N THR A 142 13.20 -6.46 32.88
CA THR A 142 12.39 -5.78 33.90
C THR A 142 12.73 -4.29 34.04
N GLU A 143 11.81 -3.54 34.65
CA GLU A 143 12.00 -2.11 34.95
C GLU A 143 13.14 -1.90 35.96
N GLU A 144 13.30 -2.79 36.94
CA GLU A 144 14.40 -2.73 37.92
C GLU A 144 15.78 -2.92 37.27
N GLU A 145 15.88 -3.85 36.30
CA GLU A 145 17.11 -4.04 35.53
C GLU A 145 17.43 -2.82 34.67
N ALA A 146 16.40 -2.16 34.12
CA ALA A 146 16.58 -0.91 33.39
C ALA A 146 17.13 0.21 34.29
N GLU A 147 16.60 0.35 35.50
CA GLU A 147 17.09 1.34 36.46
C GLU A 147 18.53 1.06 36.90
N LYS A 148 18.87 -0.21 37.18
CA LYS A 148 20.24 -0.62 37.53
C LYS A 148 21.21 -0.35 36.39
N PHE A 149 20.82 -0.66 35.16
CA PHE A 149 21.63 -0.38 33.98
C PHE A 149 21.88 1.11 33.79
N VAL A 150 20.85 1.93 33.98
CA VAL A 150 21.01 3.38 33.90
C VAL A 150 21.90 3.90 35.04
N GLN A 151 21.76 3.37 36.25
CA GLN A 151 22.64 3.71 37.37
C GLN A 151 24.10 3.33 37.11
N SER A 152 24.38 2.15 36.54
CA SER A 152 25.75 1.76 36.20
C SER A 152 26.35 2.63 35.09
N CYS A 153 25.54 3.11 34.15
CA CYS A 153 25.96 4.11 33.16
C CYS A 153 26.29 5.47 33.80
N LEU A 154 25.44 5.94 34.72
CA LEU A 154 25.63 7.22 35.41
C LEU A 154 26.80 7.19 36.40
N ASN A 155 27.06 6.05 37.03
CA ASN A 155 28.17 5.84 37.96
C ASN A 155 29.51 5.61 37.23
N GLY A 156 29.51 5.53 35.89
CA GLY A 156 30.70 5.35 35.07
C GLY A 156 31.26 3.93 35.04
N GLU A 157 30.54 2.94 35.58
CA GLU A 157 30.90 1.51 35.54
C GLU A 157 30.70 0.90 34.15
N TYR A 158 29.72 1.41 33.40
CA TYR A 158 29.45 1.03 32.02
C TYR A 158 29.44 2.28 31.14
N LYS A 159 30.31 2.35 30.13
CA LYS A 159 30.31 3.43 29.15
C LYS A 159 29.62 2.96 27.87
N PRO A 160 28.32 3.27 27.67
CA PRO A 160 27.69 3.03 26.38
C PRO A 160 28.37 3.90 25.32
N SER A 161 28.33 3.44 24.07
CA SER A 161 28.72 4.22 22.90
C SER A 161 27.86 5.48 22.79
N GLU A 162 28.32 6.47 22.01
CA GLU A 162 27.60 7.74 21.81
C GLU A 162 26.15 7.57 21.33
N ASN A 163 25.82 6.45 20.69
CA ASN A 163 24.47 6.11 20.24
C ASN A 163 24.03 4.76 20.82
N ILE A 164 22.79 4.72 21.31
CA ILE A 164 22.17 3.55 21.93
C ILE A 164 20.95 3.13 21.10
N SER A 165 20.91 1.87 20.71
CA SER A 165 19.83 1.29 19.90
C SER A 165 19.08 0.23 20.68
N ILE A 166 17.78 0.45 20.89
CA ILE A 166 16.91 -0.45 21.65
C ILE A 166 16.07 -1.28 20.67
N VAL A 167 16.14 -2.60 20.83
CA VAL A 167 15.26 -3.58 20.19
C VAL A 167 14.52 -4.37 21.26
N SER A 168 13.48 -5.11 20.88
CA SER A 168 12.68 -5.91 21.79
C SER A 168 12.30 -7.24 21.18
N GLN A 169 12.07 -8.22 22.05
CA GLN A 169 11.48 -9.50 21.68
C GLN A 169 10.08 -9.30 21.09
N THR A 170 9.77 -10.00 19.99
CA THR A 170 8.52 -9.83 19.24
C THR A 170 7.26 -10.14 20.05
N THR A 171 7.35 -10.98 21.08
CA THR A 171 6.24 -11.37 21.97
C THR A 171 6.17 -10.56 23.27
N PHE A 172 7.05 -9.57 23.47
CA PHE A 172 7.12 -8.80 24.71
C PHE A 172 5.90 -7.87 24.91
N ASN A 173 5.62 -7.51 26.16
CA ASN A 173 4.46 -6.67 26.49
C ASN A 173 4.73 -5.20 26.14
N TYR A 174 3.86 -4.61 25.32
CA TYR A 174 3.97 -3.22 24.85
C TYR A 174 4.01 -2.18 25.99
N ARG A 175 3.26 -2.36 27.08
CA ARG A 175 3.27 -1.42 28.21
C ARG A 175 4.60 -1.45 28.95
N LYS A 176 5.10 -2.66 29.24
CA LYS A 176 6.41 -2.83 29.89
C LYS A 176 7.54 -2.29 29.02
N PHE A 177 7.47 -2.51 27.71
CA PHE A 177 8.45 -1.96 26.77
C PHE A 177 8.50 -0.43 26.82
N HIS A 178 7.35 0.25 26.79
CA HIS A 178 7.32 1.71 26.91
C HIS A 178 7.92 2.20 28.22
N ASN A 179 7.54 1.61 29.36
CA ASN A 179 8.10 1.99 30.64
C ASN A 179 9.63 1.85 30.69
N VAL A 180 10.16 0.73 30.19
CA VAL A 180 11.62 0.50 30.13
C VAL A 180 12.30 1.50 29.19
N VAL A 181 11.73 1.75 28.01
CA VAL A 181 12.25 2.73 27.05
C VAL A 181 12.25 4.15 27.64
N ASP A 182 11.19 4.52 28.37
CA ASP A 182 11.07 5.83 29.00
C ASP A 182 12.11 6.00 30.12
N ILE A 183 12.35 4.97 30.94
CA ILE A 183 13.41 4.97 31.97
C ILE A 183 14.78 5.23 31.34
N ILE A 184 15.08 4.58 30.21
CA ILE A 184 16.36 4.70 29.51
C ILE A 184 16.46 6.07 28.82
N ARG A 185 15.42 6.51 28.09
CA ARG A 185 15.39 7.79 27.36
C ARG A 185 15.47 9.01 28.26
N ASN A 186 14.88 8.96 29.46
CA ASN A 186 14.88 10.09 30.37
C ASN A 186 16.26 10.37 30.98
N LYS A 187 17.18 9.39 30.96
CA LYS A 187 18.45 9.45 31.68
C LYS A 187 19.69 9.27 30.79
N LEU A 188 19.53 8.77 29.56
CA LEU A 188 20.61 8.56 28.59
C LEU A 188 20.36 9.36 27.31
N TYR A 189 21.44 9.88 26.71
CA TYR A 189 21.40 10.65 25.47
C TYR A 189 21.48 9.73 24.25
N ASN A 190 20.96 10.19 23.10
CA ASN A 190 21.03 9.49 21.79
C ASN A 190 20.45 8.06 21.76
N VAL A 191 19.24 7.91 22.32
CA VAL A 191 18.54 6.62 22.40
C VAL A 191 17.53 6.45 21.25
N THR A 192 17.84 5.55 20.32
CA THR A 192 16.95 5.15 19.22
C THR A 192 16.21 3.87 19.59
N ALA A 193 14.88 3.93 19.70
CA ALA A 193 14.06 2.76 20.03
C ALA A 193 13.33 2.24 18.78
N TYR A 194 13.64 1.01 18.39
CA TYR A 194 13.03 0.32 17.26
C TYR A 194 11.79 -0.46 17.72
N LYS A 195 10.62 -0.12 17.16
CA LYS A 195 9.37 -0.86 17.40
C LYS A 195 9.43 -2.22 16.71
N THR A 196 9.84 -3.22 17.48
CA THR A 196 10.12 -4.59 17.01
C THR A 196 9.12 -5.62 17.53
N ILE A 197 8.20 -5.19 18.40
CA ILE A 197 7.09 -6.03 18.91
C ILE A 197 6.11 -6.35 17.78
N CYS A 198 5.73 -7.62 17.66
CA CYS A 198 4.75 -8.08 16.70
C CYS A 198 3.32 -7.82 17.19
N ASN A 199 2.49 -7.17 16.36
CA ASN A 199 1.10 -6.88 16.71
C ASN A 199 0.20 -8.13 16.75
N ALA A 200 0.67 -9.29 16.29
CA ALA A 200 -0.14 -10.50 16.15
C ALA A 200 -0.72 -11.01 17.48
N THR A 201 -0.07 -10.75 18.61
CA THR A 201 -0.60 -11.10 19.94
C THR A 201 -1.68 -10.12 20.40
N SER A 202 -1.49 -8.82 20.16
CA SER A 202 -2.46 -7.79 20.57
C SER A 202 -3.74 -7.84 19.73
N VAL A 203 -3.63 -8.13 18.43
CA VAL A 203 -4.79 -8.33 17.55
C VAL A 203 -5.61 -9.53 18.03
N ARG A 204 -4.97 -10.67 18.33
CA ARG A 204 -5.65 -11.86 18.89
C ARG A 204 -6.39 -11.59 20.19
N GLN A 205 -5.75 -10.88 21.11
CA GLN A 205 -6.36 -10.55 22.40
C GLN A 205 -7.59 -9.64 22.22
N ARG A 206 -7.51 -8.66 21.32
CA ARG A 206 -8.65 -7.77 21.01
C ARG A 206 -9.78 -8.53 20.32
N GLU A 207 -9.47 -9.33 19.31
CA GLU A 207 -10.48 -10.13 18.61
C GLU A 207 -11.16 -11.14 19.56
N ALA A 208 -10.39 -11.82 20.40
CA ALA A 208 -10.94 -12.72 21.41
C ALA A 208 -11.88 -11.99 22.37
N GLN A 209 -11.50 -10.78 22.81
CA GLN A 209 -12.36 -9.95 23.66
C GLN A 209 -13.65 -9.51 22.94
N GLU A 210 -13.53 -9.06 21.68
CA GLU A 210 -14.69 -8.63 20.88
C GLU A 210 -15.66 -9.78 20.59
N ILE A 211 -15.15 -10.98 20.34
CA ILE A 211 -15.97 -12.18 20.14
C ILE A 211 -16.61 -12.59 21.45
N ALA A 212 -15.84 -12.67 22.55
CA ALA A 212 -16.33 -13.02 23.87
C ALA A 212 -17.50 -12.10 24.32
N SER A 213 -17.49 -10.82 23.93
CA SER A 213 -18.58 -9.88 24.23
C SER A 213 -19.90 -10.13 23.47
N LYS A 214 -19.89 -10.97 22.43
CA LYS A 214 -21.03 -11.20 21.51
C LYS A 214 -21.57 -12.63 21.55
N VAL A 215 -20.89 -13.53 22.25
CA VAL A 215 -21.17 -14.97 22.29
C VAL A 215 -21.63 -15.41 23.67
N ASP A 216 -22.45 -16.44 23.68
CA ASP A 216 -23.03 -17.01 24.90
C ASP A 216 -22.10 -18.06 25.54
N ALA A 217 -21.19 -18.65 24.73
CA ALA A 217 -20.04 -19.41 25.21
C ALA A 217 -18.80 -19.17 24.35
N MET A 218 -17.62 -19.22 24.97
CA MET A 218 -16.34 -18.98 24.31
C MET A 218 -15.42 -20.18 24.49
N ILE A 219 -14.74 -20.58 23.43
CA ILE A 219 -13.83 -21.73 23.42
C ILE A 219 -12.43 -21.25 23.08
N VAL A 220 -11.49 -21.53 23.97
CA VAL A 220 -10.09 -21.15 23.84
C VAL A 220 -9.25 -22.40 23.65
N ILE A 221 -8.69 -22.57 22.46
CA ILE A 221 -7.93 -23.75 22.07
C ILE A 221 -6.42 -23.51 22.19
N GLY A 222 -5.73 -24.34 22.98
CA GLY A 222 -4.26 -24.38 22.98
C GLY A 222 -3.65 -25.15 24.15
N GLY A 223 -2.32 -25.12 24.26
CA GLY A 223 -1.58 -25.84 25.30
C GLY A 223 -1.49 -25.08 26.63
N ARG A 224 -1.59 -25.80 27.76
CA ARG A 224 -1.64 -25.20 29.12
C ARG A 224 -0.36 -24.46 29.50
N ASN A 225 0.75 -24.81 28.86
CA ASN A 225 2.06 -24.20 29.07
C ASN A 225 2.26 -22.90 28.26
N SER A 226 1.31 -22.52 27.39
CA SER A 226 1.42 -21.28 26.61
C SER A 226 0.85 -20.11 27.40
N SER A 227 1.75 -19.19 27.80
CA SER A 227 1.36 -17.93 28.45
C SER A 227 0.36 -17.11 27.62
N ASN A 228 0.50 -17.15 26.28
CA ASN A 228 -0.44 -16.45 25.39
C ASN A 228 -1.84 -17.07 25.42
N THR A 229 -1.95 -18.41 25.46
CA THR A 229 -3.25 -19.10 25.51
C THR A 229 -3.94 -18.87 26.86
N GLN A 230 -3.19 -18.93 27.98
CA GLN A 230 -3.73 -18.61 29.30
C GLN A 230 -4.28 -17.17 29.35
N LYS A 231 -3.55 -16.22 28.77
CA LYS A 231 -3.98 -14.82 28.73
C LYS A 231 -5.23 -14.62 27.86
N LEU A 232 -5.37 -15.34 26.75
CA LEU A 232 -6.59 -15.34 25.94
C LEU A 232 -7.78 -15.89 26.73
N TYR A 233 -7.56 -16.96 27.50
CA TYR A 233 -8.57 -17.52 28.38
C TYR A 233 -9.01 -16.55 29.48
N GLU A 234 -8.06 -15.88 30.15
CA GLU A 234 -8.38 -14.88 31.17
C GLU A 234 -9.17 -13.69 30.62
N ILE A 235 -8.80 -13.20 29.43
CA ILE A 235 -9.50 -12.09 28.77
C ILE A 235 -10.92 -12.54 28.37
N SER A 236 -11.03 -13.73 27.79
CA SER A 236 -12.32 -14.28 27.36
C SER A 236 -13.26 -14.51 28.56
N LYS A 237 -12.73 -15.05 29.66
CA LYS A 237 -13.48 -15.32 30.89
C LYS A 237 -14.01 -14.06 31.58
N LYS A 238 -13.35 -12.91 31.39
CA LYS A 238 -13.83 -11.63 31.93
C LYS A 238 -15.07 -11.10 31.21
N GLU A 239 -15.22 -11.42 29.93
CA GLU A 239 -16.34 -10.96 29.11
C GLU A 239 -17.45 -12.02 29.00
N CYS A 240 -17.10 -13.30 29.02
CA CYS A 240 -18.03 -14.43 28.91
C CYS A 240 -17.79 -15.43 30.04
N GLU A 241 -18.77 -15.62 30.93
CA GLU A 241 -18.67 -16.56 32.06
C GLU A 241 -18.51 -18.01 31.59
N ASN A 242 -19.15 -18.37 30.47
CA ASN A 242 -19.09 -19.69 29.83
C ASN A 242 -17.86 -19.79 28.91
N THR A 243 -16.67 -19.54 29.45
CA THR A 243 -15.42 -19.73 28.72
C THR A 243 -14.82 -21.10 29.01
N TYR A 244 -14.63 -21.91 27.97
CA TYR A 244 -14.05 -23.25 28.02
C TYR A 244 -12.63 -23.24 27.47
N TYR A 245 -11.76 -24.02 28.10
CA TYR A 245 -10.40 -24.21 27.69
C TYR A 245 -10.23 -25.63 27.15
N ILE A 246 -9.73 -25.76 25.93
CA ILE A 246 -9.62 -27.05 25.25
C ILE A 246 -8.19 -27.25 24.78
N GLN A 247 -7.57 -28.35 25.21
CA GLN A 247 -6.26 -28.76 24.71
C GLN A 247 -6.39 -29.88 23.68
N THR A 248 -7.36 -30.77 23.87
CA THR A 248 -7.64 -31.90 22.98
C THR A 248 -9.15 -32.05 22.74
N LEU A 249 -9.54 -32.75 21.67
CA LEU A 249 -10.94 -33.03 21.34
C LEU A 249 -11.71 -33.83 22.40
N VAL A 250 -11.01 -34.40 23.39
CA VAL A 250 -11.59 -35.16 24.50
C VAL A 250 -12.08 -34.22 25.62
N ASP A 251 -11.58 -32.99 25.67
CA ASP A 251 -11.98 -31.98 26.67
C ASP A 251 -13.27 -31.23 26.29
N LEU A 252 -13.86 -31.55 25.12
CA LEU A 252 -15.07 -30.91 24.62
C LEU A 252 -16.30 -31.72 25.07
N ASP A 253 -16.92 -31.31 26.18
CA ASP A 253 -18.23 -31.85 26.61
C ASP A 253 -19.36 -31.19 25.81
N LEU A 254 -19.89 -31.94 24.84
CA LEU A 254 -20.92 -31.50 23.88
C LEU A 254 -22.26 -31.13 24.54
N THR A 255 -22.58 -31.75 25.68
CA THR A 255 -23.83 -31.50 26.44
C THR A 255 -23.92 -30.09 27.01
N THR A 256 -22.79 -29.41 27.19
CA THR A 256 -22.73 -28.04 27.72
C THR A 256 -23.15 -26.98 26.70
N PHE A 257 -23.25 -27.35 25.42
CA PHE A 257 -23.50 -26.42 24.31
C PHE A 257 -24.92 -26.53 23.71
N GLU A 258 -25.73 -27.49 24.15
CA GLU A 258 -27.12 -27.73 23.66
C GLU A 258 -28.07 -26.55 23.89
N SER A 259 -27.75 -25.64 24.82
CA SER A 259 -28.60 -24.48 25.16
C SER A 259 -28.06 -23.13 24.63
N VAL A 260 -27.01 -23.15 23.80
CA VAL A 260 -26.22 -21.96 23.46
C VAL A 260 -26.54 -21.50 22.04
N SER A 261 -26.94 -20.23 21.86
CA SER A 261 -27.27 -19.71 20.53
C SER A 261 -26.03 -19.30 19.74
N ARG A 262 -25.02 -18.72 20.41
CA ARG A 262 -23.77 -18.25 19.79
C ARG A 262 -22.53 -18.79 20.49
N VAL A 263 -21.62 -19.38 19.73
CA VAL A 263 -20.33 -19.85 20.26
C VAL A 263 -19.17 -19.19 19.55
N GLY A 264 -18.24 -18.65 20.34
CA GLY A 264 -16.99 -18.09 19.86
C GLY A 264 -15.86 -19.10 19.96
N ILE A 265 -15.01 -19.18 18.94
CA ILE A 265 -13.81 -20.02 18.94
C ILE A 265 -12.59 -19.12 18.74
N THR A 266 -11.62 -19.22 19.65
CA THR A 266 -10.29 -18.61 19.51
C THR A 266 -9.21 -19.63 19.79
N ALA A 267 -8.01 -19.38 19.27
CA ALA A 267 -6.88 -20.27 19.47
C ALA A 267 -5.58 -19.51 19.69
N GLY A 268 -4.69 -20.13 20.48
CA GLY A 268 -3.34 -19.61 20.70
C GLY A 268 -2.50 -19.61 19.42
N ALA A 269 -1.43 -18.80 19.43
CA ALA A 269 -0.52 -18.63 18.29
C ALA A 269 0.29 -19.90 17.92
N SER A 270 0.28 -20.92 18.77
CA SER A 270 0.98 -22.20 18.59
C SER A 270 0.00 -23.38 18.44
N THR A 271 -1.29 -23.11 18.23
CA THR A 271 -2.32 -24.13 18.06
C THR A 271 -2.48 -24.48 16.57
N PRO A 272 -2.51 -25.77 16.19
CA PRO A 272 -2.63 -26.18 14.80
C PRO A 272 -4.00 -25.83 14.21
N ASN A 273 -4.01 -25.40 12.95
CA ASN A 273 -5.26 -25.11 12.23
C ASN A 273 -6.15 -26.35 12.06
N LYS A 274 -5.55 -27.55 12.06
CA LYS A 274 -6.30 -28.82 11.98
C LYS A 274 -7.22 -29.01 13.17
N LEU A 275 -6.73 -28.75 14.38
CA LEU A 275 -7.50 -28.90 15.62
C LEU A 275 -8.66 -27.89 15.69
N ILE A 276 -8.45 -26.67 15.16
CA ILE A 276 -9.51 -25.66 15.02
C ILE A 276 -10.60 -26.13 14.05
N LYS A 277 -10.21 -26.69 12.90
CA LYS A 277 -11.14 -27.24 11.91
C LYS A 277 -11.91 -28.45 12.44
N GLU A 278 -11.26 -29.31 13.21
CA GLU A 278 -11.93 -30.48 13.82
C GLU A 278 -12.94 -30.06 14.89
N VAL A 279 -12.62 -29.06 15.73
CA VAL A 279 -13.57 -28.50 16.70
C VAL A 279 -14.75 -27.81 15.99
N HIS A 280 -14.47 -27.01 14.95
CA HIS A 280 -15.51 -26.40 14.12
C HIS A 280 -16.40 -27.44 13.45
N GLY A 281 -15.80 -28.47 12.85
CA GLY A 281 -16.51 -29.56 12.17
C GLY A 281 -17.41 -30.35 13.11
N ARG A 282 -16.97 -30.66 14.33
CA ARG A 282 -17.85 -31.31 15.34
C ARG A 282 -19.02 -30.43 15.77
N MET A 283 -18.84 -29.12 15.84
CA MET A 283 -19.94 -28.19 16.15
C MET A 283 -20.91 -28.03 14.99
N ASP A 284 -20.41 -28.07 13.75
CA ASP A 284 -21.27 -28.13 12.57
C ASP A 284 -22.05 -29.45 12.49
N GLU A 285 -21.42 -30.58 12.85
CA GLU A 285 -22.08 -31.90 12.94
C GLU A 285 -23.18 -31.90 14.01
N MET A 286 -22.98 -31.25 15.16
CA MET A 286 -24.06 -31.04 16.14
C MET A 286 -25.19 -30.19 15.57
N ASN A 287 -24.88 -29.08 14.89
CA ASN A 287 -25.88 -28.23 14.25
C ASN A 287 -26.66 -29.00 13.17
N PHE A 288 -26.01 -29.93 12.47
CA PHE A 288 -26.62 -30.81 11.47
C PHE A 288 -27.46 -31.94 12.09
N ALA A 289 -27.00 -32.53 13.20
CA ALA A 289 -27.76 -33.53 13.96
C ALA A 289 -29.00 -32.93 14.64
N GLU A 290 -28.89 -31.73 15.22
CA GLU A 290 -30.04 -30.95 15.71
C GLU A 290 -31.00 -30.59 14.57
N LEU A 291 -30.50 -30.30 13.37
CA LEU A 291 -31.33 -30.09 12.17
C LEU A 291 -32.09 -31.37 11.77
N LEU A 292 -31.40 -32.52 11.78
CA LEU A 292 -31.98 -33.83 11.48
C LEU A 292 -33.03 -34.29 12.51
N GLU A 293 -32.81 -34.02 13.79
CA GLU A 293 -33.81 -34.30 14.84
C GLU A 293 -35.02 -33.37 14.76
N ASN A 294 -34.84 -32.13 14.28
CA ASN A 294 -35.95 -31.22 13.99
C ASN A 294 -36.73 -31.58 12.69
N ASP A 295 -36.11 -32.33 11.78
CA ASP A 295 -36.70 -32.74 10.49
C ASP A 295 -37.71 -33.91 10.59
N GLU A 296 -37.75 -34.67 11.70
CA GLU A 296 -38.81 -35.69 11.93
C GLU A 296 -40.19 -35.06 12.21
N SER A 297 -40.28 -33.74 12.30
CA SER A 297 -41.55 -33.01 12.33
C SER A 297 -41.93 -32.53 10.92
N ARG A 298 -42.80 -33.29 10.24
CA ARG A 298 -43.43 -32.96 8.93
C ARG A 298 -43.64 -31.45 8.75
N GLY A 299 -42.91 -30.87 7.79
CA GLY A 299 -42.79 -29.43 7.54
C GLY A 299 -44.12 -28.68 7.47
N SER A 300 -44.23 -27.65 8.30
CA SER A 300 -45.09 -26.50 8.05
C SER A 300 -44.29 -25.51 7.22
N ILE A 301 -44.75 -25.20 6.01
CA ILE A 301 -44.13 -24.14 5.19
C ILE A 301 -44.26 -22.84 5.98
N LYS A 302 -43.12 -22.21 6.30
CA LYS A 302 -43.11 -20.95 7.05
C LYS A 302 -43.14 -19.77 6.08
N THR A 303 -43.82 -18.69 6.45
CA THR A 303 -43.77 -17.43 5.69
C THR A 303 -42.31 -16.99 5.51
N GLY A 304 -41.85 -16.88 4.27
CA GLY A 304 -40.47 -16.56 3.91
C GLY A 304 -39.67 -17.71 3.28
N GLU A 305 -40.24 -18.90 3.13
CA GLU A 305 -39.60 -20.05 2.46
C GLU A 305 -39.63 -19.90 0.93
N ILE A 306 -38.57 -20.35 0.25
CA ILE A 306 -38.48 -20.36 -1.23
C ILE A 306 -39.00 -21.70 -1.70
N VAL A 307 -40.03 -21.68 -2.55
CA VAL A 307 -40.64 -22.88 -3.11
C VAL A 307 -40.48 -22.87 -4.63
N GLU A 308 -40.16 -24.03 -5.18
CA GLU A 308 -40.17 -24.24 -6.63
C GLU A 308 -41.54 -24.77 -7.03
N GLY A 309 -42.12 -24.19 -8.07
CA GLY A 309 -43.42 -24.62 -8.54
C GLY A 309 -43.59 -24.49 -10.04
N ARG A 310 -44.58 -25.19 -10.58
CA ARG A 310 -44.87 -25.23 -12.01
C ARG A 310 -46.07 -24.40 -12.35
N VAL A 311 -45.97 -23.52 -13.34
CA VAL A 311 -47.08 -22.66 -13.77
C VAL A 311 -48.21 -23.52 -14.32
N ILE A 312 -49.37 -23.49 -13.66
CA ILE A 312 -50.59 -24.18 -14.11
C ILE A 312 -51.39 -23.27 -15.04
N ASP A 313 -51.49 -21.99 -14.71
CA ASP A 313 -52.32 -21.03 -15.44
C ASP A 313 -51.75 -19.61 -15.34
N VAL A 314 -51.91 -18.82 -16.41
CA VAL A 314 -51.42 -17.44 -16.49
C VAL A 314 -52.60 -16.54 -16.87
N LYS A 315 -53.07 -15.73 -15.92
CA LYS A 315 -54.06 -14.69 -16.16
C LYS A 315 -53.37 -13.31 -16.30
N PRO A 316 -54.05 -12.29 -16.86
CA PRO A 316 -53.47 -10.96 -17.06
C PRO A 316 -52.98 -10.27 -15.77
N ASP A 317 -53.57 -10.62 -14.62
CA ASP A 317 -53.31 -10.01 -13.32
C ASP A 317 -52.64 -10.96 -12.30
N GLU A 318 -52.62 -12.27 -12.56
CA GLU A 318 -52.12 -13.30 -11.64
C GLU A 318 -51.60 -14.56 -12.35
N ILE A 319 -50.52 -15.15 -11.83
CA ILE A 319 -49.97 -16.44 -12.28
C ILE A 319 -50.26 -17.49 -11.20
N ILE A 320 -50.84 -18.63 -11.58
CA ILE A 320 -51.12 -19.74 -10.70
C ILE A 320 -50.03 -20.80 -10.87
N VAL A 321 -49.41 -21.20 -9.78
CA VAL A 321 -48.23 -22.07 -9.72
C VAL A 321 -48.50 -23.24 -8.77
N ASP A 322 -48.32 -24.46 -9.25
CA ASP A 322 -48.31 -25.67 -8.43
C ASP A 322 -47.03 -25.73 -7.60
N ILE A 323 -47.13 -25.58 -6.29
CA ILE A 323 -46.00 -25.64 -5.35
C ILE A 323 -45.85 -27.01 -4.67
N SER A 324 -46.46 -28.07 -5.21
CA SER A 324 -46.41 -29.42 -4.64
C SER A 324 -46.85 -29.46 -3.16
N TYR A 325 -47.74 -28.54 -2.78
CA TYR A 325 -48.28 -28.39 -1.43
C TYR A 325 -49.80 -28.57 -1.45
N LYS A 326 -50.46 -28.53 -0.28
CA LYS A 326 -51.92 -28.67 -0.16
C LYS A 326 -52.73 -27.55 -0.85
N SER A 327 -52.09 -26.50 -1.36
CA SER A 327 -52.75 -25.34 -1.96
C SER A 327 -51.90 -24.75 -3.08
N ASP A 328 -52.57 -24.16 -4.06
CA ASP A 328 -51.92 -23.54 -5.22
C ASP A 328 -51.29 -22.21 -4.84
N GLY A 329 -50.15 -21.89 -5.46
CA GLY A 329 -49.46 -20.62 -5.31
C GLY A 329 -49.99 -19.57 -6.29
N VAL A 330 -50.22 -18.34 -5.85
CA VAL A 330 -50.64 -17.22 -6.71
C VAL A 330 -49.60 -16.11 -6.66
N ILE A 331 -49.05 -15.76 -7.83
CA ILE A 331 -48.13 -14.64 -8.03
C ILE A 331 -48.87 -13.51 -8.76
N PRO A 332 -49.27 -12.42 -8.09
CA PRO A 332 -49.89 -11.28 -8.76
C PRO A 332 -48.88 -10.52 -9.64
N ARG A 333 -49.36 -9.83 -10.68
CA ARG A 333 -48.52 -9.01 -11.61
C ARG A 333 -47.57 -8.07 -10.88
N ASN A 334 -48.07 -7.44 -9.82
CA ASN A 334 -47.33 -6.49 -9.00
C ASN A 334 -46.21 -7.14 -8.16
N GLU A 335 -46.12 -8.47 -8.12
CA GLU A 335 -45.06 -9.24 -7.46
C GLU A 335 -44.14 -9.95 -8.46
N TYR A 336 -44.38 -9.79 -9.78
CA TYR A 336 -43.57 -10.35 -10.86
C TYR A 336 -42.70 -9.30 -11.57
N THR A 337 -43.23 -8.10 -11.88
CA THR A 337 -42.47 -7.05 -12.59
C THR A 337 -42.75 -5.63 -12.05
N ASN A 338 -41.80 -4.70 -12.22
CA ASN A 338 -41.94 -3.27 -11.91
C ASN A 338 -42.30 -2.41 -13.13
N THR A 339 -42.38 -2.99 -14.32
CA THR A 339 -42.64 -2.24 -15.56
C THR A 339 -44.15 -1.97 -15.70
N PRO A 340 -44.60 -0.71 -15.87
CA PRO A 340 -46.03 -0.36 -15.89
C PRO A 340 -46.87 -0.99 -17.01
N ASN A 341 -46.25 -1.67 -17.99
CA ASN A 341 -46.93 -2.09 -19.21
C ASN A 341 -46.39 -3.41 -19.82
N ALA A 342 -45.94 -4.36 -19.00
CA ALA A 342 -45.52 -5.68 -19.47
C ALA A 342 -46.63 -6.73 -19.28
N ASP A 343 -47.15 -7.31 -20.36
CA ASP A 343 -48.18 -8.34 -20.30
C ASP A 343 -47.58 -9.71 -19.92
N LEU A 344 -48.07 -10.27 -18.81
CA LEU A 344 -47.56 -11.51 -18.21
C LEU A 344 -47.66 -12.73 -19.14
N THR A 345 -48.63 -12.71 -20.05
CA THR A 345 -48.88 -13.77 -21.03
C THR A 345 -47.80 -13.90 -22.11
N GLU A 346 -46.96 -12.88 -22.30
CA GLU A 346 -45.82 -12.96 -23.25
C GLU A 346 -44.51 -13.40 -22.57
N LEU A 347 -44.44 -13.33 -21.24
CA LEU A 347 -43.21 -13.58 -20.46
C LEU A 347 -43.16 -14.97 -19.84
N VAL A 348 -44.32 -15.58 -19.56
CA VAL A 348 -44.43 -16.88 -18.87
C VAL A 348 -45.39 -17.77 -19.64
N HIS A 349 -44.97 -18.99 -19.94
CA HIS A 349 -45.83 -19.98 -20.58
C HIS A 349 -46.34 -21.00 -19.56
N VAL A 350 -47.54 -21.52 -19.81
CA VAL A 350 -48.12 -22.59 -19.00
C VAL A 350 -47.18 -23.81 -19.03
N GLY A 351 -46.73 -24.23 -17.85
CA GLY A 351 -45.80 -25.35 -17.66
C GLY A 351 -44.36 -24.96 -17.30
N ASP A 352 -44.01 -23.67 -17.29
CA ASP A 352 -42.68 -23.19 -16.88
C ASP A 352 -42.43 -23.41 -15.37
N ALA A 353 -41.19 -23.70 -15.01
CA ALA A 353 -40.76 -23.81 -13.61
C ALA A 353 -40.41 -22.42 -13.08
N ILE A 354 -41.09 -21.99 -12.00
CA ILE A 354 -40.89 -20.71 -11.33
C ILE A 354 -40.50 -20.93 -9.87
N THR A 355 -39.41 -20.29 -9.46
CA THR A 355 -38.97 -20.21 -8.06
C THR A 355 -39.57 -18.96 -7.42
N ALA A 356 -40.39 -19.09 -6.37
CA ALA A 356 -41.03 -17.95 -5.72
C ALA A 356 -41.05 -18.09 -4.19
N LYS A 357 -41.03 -16.96 -3.48
CA LYS A 357 -40.99 -16.92 -2.01
C LYS A 357 -42.39 -16.81 -1.43
N VAL A 358 -42.70 -17.63 -0.42
CA VAL A 358 -44.00 -17.63 0.28
C VAL A 358 -44.14 -16.37 1.12
N VAL A 359 -45.04 -15.47 0.72
CA VAL A 359 -45.30 -14.22 1.46
C VAL A 359 -46.33 -14.44 2.54
N LYS A 360 -47.40 -15.19 2.23
CA LYS A 360 -48.49 -15.45 3.18
C LYS A 360 -49.18 -16.77 2.85
N THR A 361 -49.29 -17.64 3.85
CA THR A 361 -50.15 -18.83 3.85
C THR A 361 -51.52 -18.43 4.39
N ASN A 362 -52.57 -18.66 3.60
CA ASN A 362 -53.94 -18.39 4.01
C ASN A 362 -54.66 -19.73 4.24
N ASP A 363 -54.69 -20.19 5.50
CA ASP A 363 -55.20 -21.52 5.93
C ASP A 363 -56.74 -21.69 5.82
N GLY A 364 -57.41 -21.01 4.89
CA GLY A 364 -58.88 -21.05 4.78
C GLY A 364 -59.48 -20.94 3.37
N GLU A 365 -58.74 -20.44 2.37
CA GLU A 365 -59.29 -20.22 1.01
C GLU A 365 -58.42 -20.81 -0.12
N GLY A 366 -57.47 -21.69 0.20
CA GLY A 366 -56.82 -22.55 -0.79
C GLY A 366 -55.84 -21.86 -1.74
N SER A 367 -55.30 -20.70 -1.40
CA SER A 367 -54.22 -20.07 -2.16
C SER A 367 -53.08 -19.52 -1.28
N VAL A 368 -51.85 -19.72 -1.73
CA VAL A 368 -50.61 -19.25 -1.10
C VAL A 368 -50.08 -18.07 -1.91
N LEU A 369 -49.88 -16.91 -1.29
CA LEU A 369 -49.38 -15.74 -2.02
C LEU A 369 -47.86 -15.82 -2.16
N LEU A 370 -47.40 -15.81 -3.42
CA LEU A 370 -46.00 -15.98 -3.81
C LEU A 370 -45.45 -14.69 -4.42
N SER A 371 -44.16 -14.41 -4.18
CA SER A 371 -43.45 -13.26 -4.76
C SER A 371 -42.21 -13.70 -5.54
N TYR A 372 -42.15 -13.33 -6.81
CA TYR A 372 -40.99 -13.54 -7.67
C TYR A 372 -39.95 -12.42 -7.51
N LYS A 373 -40.38 -11.18 -7.24
CA LYS A 373 -39.51 -10.01 -6.98
C LYS A 373 -38.44 -10.27 -5.92
N ARG A 374 -38.79 -10.99 -4.85
CA ARG A 374 -37.85 -11.30 -3.76
C ARG A 374 -36.78 -12.31 -4.18
N VAL A 375 -37.12 -13.25 -5.05
CA VAL A 375 -36.20 -14.27 -5.58
C VAL A 375 -35.31 -13.70 -6.69
N ALA A 376 -35.87 -12.84 -7.56
CA ALA A 376 -35.08 -12.11 -8.56
C ALA A 376 -34.05 -11.19 -7.89
N ALA A 377 -34.42 -10.50 -6.79
CA ALA A 377 -33.50 -9.71 -6.00
C ALA A 377 -32.41 -10.56 -5.32
N GLU A 378 -32.72 -11.76 -4.84
CA GLU A 378 -31.73 -12.69 -4.27
C GLU A 378 -30.78 -13.26 -5.34
N LYS A 379 -31.27 -13.61 -6.53
CA LYS A 379 -30.43 -14.05 -7.66
C LYS A 379 -29.55 -12.93 -8.22
N ALA A 380 -30.06 -11.70 -8.31
CA ALA A 380 -29.26 -10.54 -8.68
C ALA A 380 -28.17 -10.27 -7.63
N ASN A 381 -28.49 -10.43 -6.36
CA ASN A 381 -27.54 -10.34 -5.25
C ASN A 381 -26.45 -11.42 -5.32
N GLU A 382 -26.80 -12.68 -5.62
CA GLU A 382 -25.84 -13.77 -5.81
C GLU A 382 -24.89 -13.49 -6.98
N LYS A 383 -25.40 -12.98 -8.10
CA LYS A 383 -24.55 -12.56 -9.23
C LYS A 383 -23.61 -11.41 -8.85
N LEU A 384 -24.09 -10.45 -8.04
CA LEU A 384 -23.27 -9.34 -7.55
C LEU A 384 -22.19 -9.83 -6.56
N GLU A 385 -22.49 -10.86 -5.78
CA GLU A 385 -21.52 -11.51 -4.88
C GLU A 385 -20.45 -12.28 -5.68
N ALA A 386 -20.86 -13.04 -6.70
CA ALA A 386 -19.93 -13.70 -7.61
C ALA A 386 -19.05 -12.70 -8.40
N ALA A 387 -19.61 -11.56 -8.82
CA ALA A 387 -18.88 -10.48 -9.47
C ALA A 387 -17.89 -9.76 -8.52
N LEU A 388 -18.20 -9.69 -7.22
CA LEU A 388 -17.28 -9.18 -6.19
C LEU A 388 -16.08 -10.11 -6.00
N GLU A 389 -16.32 -11.43 -5.98
CA GLU A 389 -15.27 -12.43 -5.75
C GLU A 389 -14.38 -12.62 -6.98
N SER A 390 -14.95 -12.52 -8.19
CA SER A 390 -14.23 -12.61 -9.46
C SER A 390 -13.60 -11.30 -9.93
N GLY A 391 -14.07 -10.15 -9.41
CA GLY A 391 -13.62 -8.83 -9.85
C GLY A 391 -14.09 -8.45 -11.25
N GLU A 392 -15.24 -8.97 -11.69
CA GLU A 392 -15.78 -8.76 -13.03
C GLU A 392 -16.21 -7.30 -13.26
N ILE A 393 -16.01 -6.80 -14.48
CA ILE A 393 -16.39 -5.44 -14.88
C ILE A 393 -17.89 -5.43 -15.20
N LEU A 394 -18.68 -4.71 -14.40
CA LEU A 394 -20.13 -4.58 -14.58
C LEU A 394 -20.45 -3.26 -15.29
N THR A 395 -21.43 -3.28 -16.19
CA THR A 395 -21.89 -2.08 -16.92
C THR A 395 -23.30 -1.72 -16.48
N GLY A 396 -23.49 -0.54 -15.88
CA GLY A 396 -24.80 -0.10 -15.42
C GLY A 396 -25.10 1.34 -15.76
N LYS A 397 -26.40 1.68 -15.78
CA LYS A 397 -26.88 3.01 -16.18
C LYS A 397 -27.00 3.95 -14.99
N VAL A 398 -26.45 5.16 -15.08
CA VAL A 398 -26.57 6.16 -14.00
C VAL A 398 -28.00 6.71 -13.94
N VAL A 399 -28.70 6.43 -12.85
CA VAL A 399 -30.10 6.88 -12.64
C VAL A 399 -30.15 8.21 -11.90
N GLN A 400 -29.22 8.45 -10.98
CA GLN A 400 -29.26 9.66 -10.16
C GLN A 400 -27.86 10.09 -9.71
N VAL A 401 -27.58 11.38 -9.81
CA VAL A 401 -26.40 12.02 -9.22
C VAL A 401 -26.78 12.59 -7.86
N VAL A 402 -26.02 12.28 -6.82
CA VAL A 402 -26.17 12.86 -5.48
C VAL A 402 -24.88 13.59 -5.08
N SER A 403 -24.96 14.51 -4.11
CA SER A 403 -23.83 15.36 -3.68
C SER A 403 -22.59 14.60 -3.17
N GLY A 404 -22.70 13.29 -2.94
CA GLY A 404 -21.59 12.41 -2.55
C GLY A 404 -21.20 11.31 -3.55
N GLY A 405 -21.88 11.18 -4.70
CA GLY A 405 -21.64 10.06 -5.64
C GLY A 405 -22.71 9.85 -6.72
N LEU A 406 -22.59 8.77 -7.48
CA LEU A 406 -23.50 8.35 -8.55
C LEU A 406 -24.28 7.11 -8.12
N ASN A 407 -25.60 7.10 -8.30
CA ASN A 407 -26.42 5.91 -8.19
C ASN A 407 -26.59 5.29 -9.59
N VAL A 408 -26.01 4.11 -9.76
CA VAL A 408 -26.03 3.31 -10.97
C VAL A 408 -26.99 2.14 -10.79
N MET A 409 -27.79 1.83 -11.81
CA MET A 409 -28.68 0.69 -11.82
C MET A 409 -28.05 -0.44 -12.63
N TYR A 410 -27.94 -1.62 -12.00
CA TYR A 410 -27.42 -2.84 -12.59
C TYR A 410 -28.28 -4.02 -12.16
N ASP A 411 -28.84 -4.77 -13.11
CA ASP A 411 -29.71 -5.95 -12.91
C ASP A 411 -30.74 -5.75 -11.78
N GLU A 412 -31.55 -4.69 -11.89
CA GLU A 412 -32.57 -4.23 -10.90
C GLU A 412 -32.05 -3.77 -9.53
N THR A 413 -30.74 -3.72 -9.31
CA THR A 413 -30.13 -3.31 -8.04
C THR A 413 -29.46 -1.93 -8.15
N ARG A 414 -29.52 -1.14 -7.07
CA ARG A 414 -28.90 0.19 -6.99
C ARG A 414 -27.49 0.10 -6.42
N VAL A 415 -26.50 0.48 -7.22
CA VAL A 415 -25.09 0.59 -6.85
C VAL A 415 -24.72 2.05 -6.66
N PHE A 416 -24.08 2.36 -5.53
CA PHE A 416 -23.60 3.70 -5.21
C PHE A 416 -22.10 3.80 -5.49
N ILE A 417 -21.69 4.71 -6.36
CA ILE A 417 -20.28 5.00 -6.65
C ILE A 417 -19.92 6.35 -6.00
N PRO A 418 -19.09 6.38 -4.95
CA PRO A 418 -18.64 7.61 -4.32
C PRO A 418 -17.91 8.51 -5.31
N ALA A 419 -18.11 9.83 -5.25
CA ALA A 419 -17.49 10.78 -6.18
C ALA A 419 -15.96 10.64 -6.28
N SER A 420 -15.29 10.30 -5.17
CA SER A 420 -13.84 10.07 -5.11
C SER A 420 -13.35 8.84 -5.89
N LEU A 421 -14.26 7.93 -6.26
CA LEU A 421 -13.98 6.71 -7.02
C LEU A 421 -14.50 6.77 -8.46
N VAL A 422 -15.06 7.91 -8.88
CA VAL A 422 -15.57 8.15 -10.25
C VAL A 422 -14.45 8.60 -11.19
N SER A 423 -13.56 9.48 -10.73
CA SER A 423 -12.51 10.09 -11.54
C SER A 423 -11.21 10.29 -10.74
N ASP A 424 -10.08 10.33 -11.45
CA ASP A 424 -8.73 10.57 -10.89
C ASP A 424 -8.52 12.04 -10.46
N THR A 425 -9.40 12.94 -10.91
CA THR A 425 -9.36 14.37 -10.59
C THR A 425 -10.71 14.80 -10.03
N TYR A 426 -10.70 15.65 -9.00
CA TYR A 426 -11.91 16.18 -8.37
C TYR A 426 -12.64 17.11 -9.36
N GLU A 427 -13.63 16.57 -10.09
CA GLU A 427 -14.51 17.35 -10.95
C GLU A 427 -15.74 17.82 -10.17
N LYS A 428 -15.98 19.13 -10.17
CA LYS A 428 -17.10 19.74 -9.44
C LYS A 428 -18.49 19.47 -10.08
N ASN A 429 -18.55 19.05 -11.34
CA ASN A 429 -19.80 18.84 -12.07
C ASN A 429 -19.95 17.38 -12.51
N LEU A 430 -20.64 16.59 -11.69
CA LEU A 430 -20.94 15.17 -11.93
C LEU A 430 -22.21 14.96 -12.80
N ASP A 431 -22.95 16.03 -13.11
CA ASP A 431 -24.20 16.00 -13.89
C ASP A 431 -24.04 15.47 -15.32
N LYS A 432 -22.81 15.45 -15.86
CA LYS A 432 -22.52 14.93 -17.20
C LYS A 432 -22.72 13.42 -17.32
N TYR A 433 -22.69 12.70 -16.19
CA TYR A 433 -22.81 11.25 -16.16
C TYR A 433 -24.26 10.77 -16.02
N LEU A 434 -25.24 11.67 -15.88
CA LEU A 434 -26.65 11.30 -15.82
C LEU A 434 -27.06 10.60 -17.13
N ASP A 435 -27.77 9.46 -17.02
CA ASP A 435 -28.21 8.62 -18.14
C ASP A 435 -27.10 7.95 -18.98
N GLN A 436 -25.83 8.02 -18.57
CA GLN A 436 -24.74 7.30 -19.24
C GLN A 436 -24.56 5.88 -18.68
N ASP A 437 -24.15 4.95 -19.55
CA ASP A 437 -23.67 3.64 -19.15
C ASP A 437 -22.24 3.77 -18.61
N VAL A 438 -22.02 3.29 -17.39
CA VAL A 438 -20.72 3.33 -16.72
C VAL A 438 -20.29 1.92 -16.34
N GLU A 439 -19.03 1.62 -16.67
CA GLU A 439 -18.34 0.40 -16.24
C GLU A 439 -17.80 0.61 -14.81
N PHE A 440 -18.04 -0.34 -13.91
CA PHE A 440 -17.53 -0.31 -12.53
C PHE A 440 -17.28 -1.73 -12.01
N ILE A 441 -16.33 -1.85 -11.08
CA ILE A 441 -16.09 -3.09 -10.32
C ILE A 441 -16.70 -2.91 -8.93
N LEU A 442 -17.25 -3.98 -8.35
CA LEU A 442 -17.74 -3.95 -6.99
C LEU A 442 -16.57 -3.99 -6.01
N THR A 443 -16.56 -3.07 -5.04
CA THR A 443 -15.55 -3.04 -3.97
C THR A 443 -16.10 -3.47 -2.63
N GLU A 444 -17.35 -3.14 -2.35
CA GLU A 444 -17.97 -3.49 -1.08
C GLU A 444 -19.44 -3.82 -1.31
N TYR A 445 -19.85 -4.98 -0.85
CA TYR A 445 -21.22 -5.46 -0.92
C TYR A 445 -21.75 -5.70 0.50
N GLN A 446 -22.71 -4.89 0.93
CA GLN A 446 -23.39 -5.04 2.23
C GLN A 446 -24.87 -5.41 2.01
N PRO A 447 -25.21 -6.71 1.93
CA PRO A 447 -26.58 -7.17 1.65
C PRO A 447 -27.57 -6.71 2.74
N LYS A 448 -27.16 -6.73 4.01
CA LYS A 448 -28.01 -6.32 5.15
C LYS A 448 -28.39 -4.84 5.17
N LYS A 449 -27.57 -3.97 4.56
CA LYS A 449 -27.81 -2.51 4.52
C LYS A 449 -28.25 -2.00 3.15
N ARG A 450 -28.44 -2.90 2.16
CA ARG A 450 -28.73 -2.57 0.75
C ARG A 450 -27.72 -1.56 0.18
N ARG A 451 -26.48 -1.59 0.64
CA ARG A 451 -25.43 -0.66 0.23
C ARG A 451 -24.40 -1.42 -0.60
N ILE A 452 -24.30 -1.04 -1.87
CA ILE A 452 -23.37 -1.64 -2.81
C ILE A 452 -22.47 -0.52 -3.30
N ILE A 453 -21.17 -0.66 -3.09
CA ILE A 453 -20.19 0.37 -3.42
C ILE A 453 -19.37 -0.07 -4.63
N GLY A 454 -19.56 0.64 -5.73
CA GLY A 454 -18.78 0.45 -6.95
C GLY A 454 -17.54 1.33 -6.99
N ASN A 455 -16.49 0.86 -7.63
CA ASN A 455 -15.23 1.56 -7.86
C ASN A 455 -14.93 1.59 -9.36
N ARG A 456 -14.97 2.79 -9.95
CA ARG A 456 -14.61 3.03 -11.35
C ARG A 456 -13.12 3.33 -11.53
N LYS A 457 -12.43 3.77 -10.46
CA LYS A 457 -11.01 4.15 -10.49
C LYS A 457 -10.09 2.99 -10.89
N GLN A 458 -10.38 1.76 -10.47
CA GLN A 458 -9.53 0.61 -10.81
C GLN A 458 -9.46 0.33 -12.31
N ILE A 459 -10.56 0.50 -13.05
CA ILE A 459 -10.60 0.27 -14.50
C ILE A 459 -9.77 1.33 -15.25
N ILE A 460 -9.86 2.60 -14.80
CA ILE A 460 -9.07 3.70 -15.37
C ILE A 460 -7.58 3.49 -15.10
N VAL A 461 -7.21 3.03 -13.90
CA VAL A 461 -5.82 2.72 -13.54
C VAL A 461 -5.29 1.53 -14.35
N ALA A 462 -6.10 0.48 -14.55
CA ALA A 462 -5.71 -0.68 -15.36
C ALA A 462 -5.48 -0.29 -16.84
N ARG A 463 -6.41 0.45 -17.46
CA ARG A 463 -6.24 0.98 -18.82
C ARG A 463 -5.02 1.91 -18.94
N LYS A 464 -4.76 2.75 -17.93
CA LYS A 464 -3.54 3.58 -17.88
C LYS A 464 -2.27 2.73 -17.76
N ALA A 465 -2.27 1.67 -16.97
CA ALA A 465 -1.11 0.80 -16.81
C ALA A 465 -0.76 0.02 -18.09
N GLU A 466 -1.76 -0.40 -18.86
CA GLU A 466 -1.58 -1.01 -20.18
C GLU A 466 -1.03 0.02 -21.19
N ALA A 467 -1.64 1.21 -21.25
CA ALA A 467 -1.16 2.29 -22.10
C ALA A 467 0.26 2.74 -21.72
N ALA A 468 0.60 2.74 -20.43
CA ALA A 468 1.94 3.04 -19.92
C ALA A 468 2.95 2.01 -20.42
N LYS A 469 2.65 0.71 -20.33
CA LYS A 469 3.55 -0.35 -20.84
C LYS A 469 3.82 -0.19 -22.33
N GLU A 470 2.78 0.04 -23.14
CA GLU A 470 2.98 0.28 -24.57
C GLU A 470 3.72 1.59 -24.89
N LEU A 471 3.62 2.59 -24.03
CA LEU A 471 4.39 3.83 -24.14
C LEU A 471 5.85 3.60 -23.78
N PHE A 472 6.14 2.88 -22.69
CA PHE A 472 7.50 2.52 -22.29
C PHE A 472 8.20 1.62 -23.32
N ASP A 473 7.47 0.72 -23.99
CA ASP A 473 8.03 -0.11 -25.07
C ASP A 473 8.31 0.69 -26.36
N ARG A 474 7.65 1.83 -26.57
CA ARG A 474 7.83 2.68 -27.77
C ARG A 474 8.79 3.84 -27.55
N ILE A 475 9.04 4.21 -26.30
CA ILE A 475 9.79 5.41 -25.94
C ILE A 475 11.24 5.04 -25.60
N GLU A 476 12.18 5.73 -26.24
CA GLU A 476 13.59 5.73 -25.87
C GLU A 476 14.05 7.15 -25.48
N VAL A 477 15.08 7.24 -24.64
CA VAL A 477 15.69 8.50 -24.24
C VAL A 477 16.22 9.23 -25.49
N GLY A 478 15.75 10.46 -25.73
CA GLY A 478 16.03 11.25 -26.94
C GLY A 478 14.87 11.34 -27.95
N MET A 479 13.79 10.57 -27.78
CA MET A 479 12.62 10.65 -28.67
C MET A 479 11.79 11.92 -28.40
N THR A 480 11.28 12.54 -29.48
CA THR A 480 10.31 13.64 -29.39
C THR A 480 8.90 13.07 -29.23
N VAL A 481 8.21 13.48 -28.17
CA VAL A 481 6.85 13.05 -27.86
C VAL A 481 5.90 14.24 -27.82
N GLU A 482 4.67 14.02 -28.29
CA GLU A 482 3.58 15.00 -28.16
C GLU A 482 2.78 14.69 -26.90
N GLY A 483 2.51 15.71 -26.07
CA GLY A 483 1.71 15.56 -24.88
C GLY A 483 0.82 16.76 -24.57
N VAL A 484 -0.15 16.55 -23.71
CA VAL A 484 -1.13 17.58 -23.30
C VAL A 484 -0.79 18.09 -21.91
N VAL A 485 -0.69 19.41 -21.73
CA VAL A 485 -0.41 20.00 -20.41
C VAL A 485 -1.59 19.77 -19.47
N LYS A 486 -1.39 18.92 -18.46
CA LYS A 486 -2.42 18.58 -17.46
C LYS A 486 -2.46 19.59 -16.32
N ASN A 487 -1.29 20.08 -15.88
CA ASN A 487 -1.21 21.06 -14.81
C ASN A 487 0.10 21.86 -14.89
N VAL A 488 0.09 23.12 -14.45
CA VAL A 488 1.26 24.00 -14.42
C VAL A 488 1.46 24.49 -12.98
N THR A 489 2.62 24.16 -12.39
CA THR A 489 3.04 24.61 -11.05
C THR A 489 4.16 25.64 -11.16
N SER A 490 4.55 26.27 -10.05
CA SER A 490 5.62 27.28 -10.01
C SER A 490 7.02 26.75 -10.36
N PHE A 491 7.23 25.43 -10.35
CA PHE A 491 8.52 24.79 -10.62
C PHE A 491 8.53 23.95 -11.91
N GLY A 492 7.39 23.78 -12.58
CA GLY A 492 7.32 23.02 -13.83
C GLY A 492 5.90 22.81 -14.38
N ALA A 493 5.80 22.11 -15.51
CA ALA A 493 4.55 21.68 -16.11
C ALA A 493 4.48 20.14 -16.15
N PHE A 494 3.32 19.60 -15.80
CA PHE A 494 3.00 18.18 -15.95
C PHE A 494 2.31 17.98 -17.30
N ILE A 495 2.92 17.17 -18.15
CA ILE A 495 2.44 16.88 -19.50
C ILE A 495 2.02 15.42 -19.52
N ASP A 496 0.77 15.16 -19.88
CA ASP A 496 0.25 13.81 -20.10
C ASP A 496 0.64 13.34 -21.50
N LEU A 497 1.41 12.26 -21.56
CA LEU A 497 1.89 11.65 -22.81
C LEU A 497 0.96 10.53 -23.31
N GLY A 498 -0.22 10.35 -22.68
CA GLY A 498 -1.18 9.31 -23.07
C GLY A 498 -0.95 7.96 -22.39
N GLY A 499 -0.33 7.95 -21.20
CA GLY A 499 -0.08 6.73 -20.42
C GLY A 499 0.88 6.94 -19.24
N ALA A 500 1.81 7.88 -19.35
CA ALA A 500 2.69 8.31 -18.26
C ALA A 500 2.71 9.84 -18.14
N ASP A 501 2.87 10.33 -16.90
CA ASP A 501 2.96 11.76 -16.61
C ASP A 501 4.43 12.22 -16.73
N GLY A 502 4.70 13.15 -17.66
CA GLY A 502 6.00 13.77 -17.86
C GLY A 502 6.15 15.08 -17.08
N LEU A 503 7.27 15.26 -16.38
CA LEU A 503 7.60 16.49 -15.67
C LEU A 503 8.57 17.34 -16.51
N LEU A 504 8.12 18.54 -16.87
CA LEU A 504 8.92 19.56 -17.54
C LEU A 504 9.33 20.64 -16.53
N HIS A 505 10.61 20.73 -16.18
CA HIS A 505 11.11 21.73 -15.23
C HIS A 505 11.14 23.12 -15.87
N ILE A 506 10.92 24.19 -15.09
CA ILE A 506 10.97 25.59 -15.59
C ILE A 506 12.28 25.92 -16.32
N SER A 507 13.39 25.34 -15.87
CA SER A 507 14.74 25.52 -16.46
C SER A 507 14.93 24.79 -17.79
N GLU A 508 13.98 23.95 -18.20
CA GLU A 508 13.97 23.16 -19.42
C GLU A 508 12.87 23.61 -20.40
N MET A 509 12.12 24.67 -20.06
CA MET A 509 11.02 25.21 -20.89
C MET A 509 11.50 26.16 -22.00
N SER A 510 12.61 26.88 -21.79
CA SER A 510 13.17 27.83 -22.75
C SER A 510 14.66 28.06 -22.44
N TRP A 511 15.42 28.54 -23.43
CA TRP A 511 16.81 28.99 -23.26
C TRP A 511 16.92 30.35 -22.54
N GLY A 512 15.82 31.10 -22.44
CA GLY A 512 15.71 32.36 -21.69
C GLY A 512 15.05 32.20 -20.31
N ARG A 513 15.12 33.24 -19.48
CA ARG A 513 14.53 33.27 -18.13
C ARG A 513 13.00 33.36 -18.22
N VAL A 514 12.30 32.33 -17.75
CA VAL A 514 10.84 32.32 -17.59
C VAL A 514 10.53 32.54 -16.10
N GLU A 515 10.03 33.73 -15.74
CA GLU A 515 9.67 34.05 -14.34
C GLU A 515 8.39 33.33 -13.89
N ASP A 516 7.46 33.03 -14.81
CA ASP A 516 6.24 32.29 -14.51
C ASP A 516 5.84 31.33 -15.65
N PRO A 517 5.80 30.00 -15.41
CA PRO A 517 5.42 29.02 -16.42
C PRO A 517 3.96 29.14 -16.91
N LYS A 518 3.11 29.85 -16.14
CA LYS A 518 1.72 30.17 -16.54
C LYS A 518 1.61 31.17 -17.69
N SER A 519 2.68 31.93 -17.96
CA SER A 519 2.70 32.88 -19.07
C SER A 519 2.96 32.19 -20.42
N VAL A 520 3.57 31.00 -20.39
CA VAL A 520 4.05 30.29 -21.60
C VAL A 520 3.15 29.11 -21.97
N LEU A 521 2.52 28.44 -21.00
CA LEU A 521 1.71 27.23 -21.24
C LEU A 521 0.35 27.31 -20.55
N LYS A 522 -0.74 27.06 -21.28
CA LYS A 522 -2.09 26.91 -20.70
C LYS A 522 -2.40 25.43 -20.46
N VAL A 523 -3.17 25.17 -19.41
CA VAL A 523 -3.70 23.83 -19.12
C VAL A 523 -4.58 23.40 -20.30
N GLY A 524 -4.22 22.29 -20.94
CA GLY A 524 -4.87 21.75 -22.14
C GLY A 524 -4.12 21.95 -23.46
N ASP A 525 -3.02 22.70 -23.48
CA ASP A 525 -2.23 22.89 -24.71
C ASP A 525 -1.45 21.61 -25.08
N LYS A 526 -1.33 21.37 -26.40
CA LYS A 526 -0.49 20.30 -26.96
C LYS A 526 0.93 20.82 -27.13
N VAL A 527 1.90 20.16 -26.51
CA VAL A 527 3.33 20.51 -26.55
C VAL A 527 4.16 19.34 -27.06
N LYS A 528 5.17 19.64 -27.86
CA LYS A 528 6.20 18.71 -28.32
C LYS A 528 7.41 18.84 -27.41
N ALA A 529 7.75 17.79 -26.67
CA ALA A 529 8.91 17.78 -25.78
C ALA A 529 9.76 16.53 -26.04
N PHE A 530 11.08 16.63 -25.84
CA PHE A 530 11.96 15.47 -25.94
C PHE A 530 12.20 14.85 -24.57
N ILE A 531 12.43 13.54 -24.58
CA ILE A 531 12.62 12.76 -23.35
C ILE A 531 14.09 12.79 -22.96
N LYS A 532 14.39 13.52 -21.88
CA LYS A 532 15.76 13.65 -21.37
C LYS A 532 16.16 12.47 -20.48
N ASN A 533 15.23 11.98 -19.67
CA ASN A 533 15.46 10.83 -18.81
C ASN A 533 14.14 10.11 -18.48
N ILE A 534 14.23 8.80 -18.22
CA ILE A 534 13.11 7.96 -17.82
C ILE A 534 13.51 7.27 -16.50
N ASP A 535 12.86 7.63 -15.41
CA ASP A 535 13.05 7.03 -14.09
C ASP A 535 11.78 6.30 -13.67
N GLY A 536 11.68 5.02 -14.04
CA GLY A 536 10.52 4.18 -13.74
C GLY A 536 9.22 4.77 -14.32
N GLU A 537 8.28 5.19 -13.47
CA GLU A 537 7.00 5.79 -13.87
C GLU A 537 7.07 7.29 -14.21
N LYS A 538 8.23 7.95 -14.03
CA LYS A 538 8.37 9.41 -14.22
C LYS A 538 9.27 9.73 -15.42
N ILE A 539 8.75 10.52 -16.36
CA ILE A 539 9.46 10.94 -17.57
C ILE A 539 9.91 12.39 -17.41
N ALA A 540 11.21 12.66 -17.48
CA ALA A 540 11.73 14.02 -17.49
C ALA A 540 11.74 14.56 -18.92
N LEU A 541 10.94 15.60 -19.16
CA LEU A 541 10.78 16.24 -20.46
C LEU A 541 11.59 17.53 -20.52
N SER A 542 12.06 17.88 -21.72
CA SER A 542 12.64 19.19 -22.00
C SER A 542 12.14 19.74 -23.34
N LEU A 543 12.01 21.06 -23.42
CA LEU A 543 11.64 21.81 -24.64
C LEU A 543 12.88 22.41 -25.33
N LYS A 544 14.08 22.17 -24.82
CA LYS A 544 15.34 22.65 -25.43
C LYS A 544 15.72 21.82 -26.65
N PHE A 545 15.19 22.18 -27.81
CA PHE A 545 15.66 21.62 -29.08
C PHE A 545 17.12 22.05 -29.34
N ASP A 546 17.97 21.11 -29.76
CA ASP A 546 19.33 21.38 -30.27
C ASP A 546 19.28 22.36 -31.46
N ASP A 547 18.22 22.33 -32.27
CA ASP A 547 17.99 23.22 -33.43
C ASP A 547 17.78 24.70 -33.07
N THR A 548 17.50 25.04 -31.79
CA THR A 548 17.31 26.42 -31.35
C THR A 548 18.39 26.88 -30.37
N ASN A 549 19.59 26.32 -30.46
CA ASN A 549 20.72 26.81 -29.70
C ASN A 549 21.24 28.12 -30.34
N PRO A 550 21.05 29.31 -29.74
CA PRO A 550 21.55 30.57 -30.30
C PRO A 550 23.09 30.62 -30.38
N TRP A 551 23.78 29.70 -29.68
CA TRP A 551 25.24 29.55 -29.73
C TRP A 551 25.75 28.82 -30.97
N LEU A 552 24.91 28.06 -31.70
CA LEU A 552 25.33 27.39 -32.95
C LEU A 552 25.60 28.40 -34.08
N ASN A 553 24.88 29.53 -34.09
CA ASN A 553 25.08 30.63 -35.03
C ASN A 553 25.87 31.81 -34.43
N ALA A 554 26.36 31.68 -33.18
CA ALA A 554 27.07 32.75 -32.50
C ALA A 554 28.44 33.04 -33.13
N ASP A 555 29.12 32.02 -33.67
CA ASP A 555 30.40 32.20 -34.36
C ASP A 555 30.26 32.96 -35.69
N GLU A 556 29.11 32.85 -36.38
CA GLU A 556 28.85 33.61 -37.61
C GLU A 556 28.27 35.01 -37.35
N LYS A 557 27.43 35.18 -36.33
CA LYS A 557 26.80 36.48 -36.00
C LYS A 557 27.65 37.39 -35.12
N TYR A 558 28.51 36.85 -34.27
CA TYR A 558 29.31 37.59 -33.27
C TYR A 558 30.81 37.42 -33.50
N ALA A 559 31.23 37.41 -34.77
CA ALA A 559 32.64 37.48 -35.11
C ALA A 559 33.26 38.77 -34.53
N PRO A 560 34.49 38.71 -33.99
CA PRO A 560 35.17 39.89 -33.43
C PRO A 560 35.27 40.98 -34.52
N GLY A 561 34.83 42.20 -34.19
CA GLY A 561 34.70 43.31 -35.14
C GLY A 561 33.28 43.64 -35.59
N THR A 562 32.28 42.82 -35.21
CA THR A 562 30.87 43.06 -35.59
C THR A 562 30.20 44.02 -34.62
N VAL A 563 29.51 45.03 -35.14
CA VAL A 563 28.70 45.97 -34.35
C VAL A 563 27.35 45.34 -34.06
N VAL A 564 27.00 45.25 -32.78
CA VAL A 564 25.75 44.64 -32.32
C VAL A 564 24.98 45.59 -31.41
N THR A 565 23.66 45.54 -31.52
CA THR A 565 22.74 46.35 -30.72
C THR A 565 22.10 45.48 -29.66
N GLY A 566 22.18 45.87 -28.38
CA GLY A 566 21.56 45.10 -27.30
C GLY A 566 21.03 45.99 -26.20
N LYS A 567 20.16 45.42 -25.36
CA LYS A 567 19.51 46.14 -24.25
C LYS A 567 20.24 45.87 -22.95
N VAL A 568 20.50 46.89 -22.14
CA VAL A 568 21.16 46.68 -20.84
C VAL A 568 20.20 45.96 -19.88
N ALA A 569 20.52 44.70 -19.56
CA ALA A 569 19.72 43.88 -18.65
C ALA A 569 20.05 44.15 -17.17
N ARG A 570 21.33 44.34 -16.85
CA ARG A 570 21.79 44.66 -15.48
C ARG A 570 23.15 45.35 -15.51
N MET A 571 23.46 46.10 -14.47
CA MET A 571 24.76 46.76 -14.29
C MET A 571 25.42 46.26 -13.01
N ALA A 572 26.75 46.13 -13.05
CA ALA A 572 27.60 45.85 -11.91
C ALA A 572 28.71 46.92 -11.86
N ASP A 573 29.37 47.06 -10.71
CA ASP A 573 30.41 48.08 -10.51
C ASP A 573 31.57 48.01 -11.53
N PHE A 574 31.79 46.85 -12.15
CA PHE A 574 32.86 46.59 -13.12
C PHE A 574 32.38 46.51 -14.59
N GLY A 575 31.07 46.57 -14.87
CA GLY A 575 30.57 46.50 -16.23
C GLY A 575 29.05 46.41 -16.37
N ALA A 576 28.55 46.64 -17.58
CA ALA A 576 27.15 46.49 -17.94
C ALA A 576 26.92 45.16 -18.68
N PHE A 577 25.90 44.40 -18.28
CA PHE A 577 25.46 43.21 -18.99
C PHE A 577 24.38 43.61 -20.00
N ILE A 578 24.67 43.40 -21.26
CA ILE A 578 23.83 43.74 -22.40
C ILE A 578 23.25 42.44 -22.95
N GLU A 579 21.93 42.34 -22.97
CA GLU A 579 21.20 41.25 -23.61
C GLU A 579 21.06 41.57 -25.10
N LEU A 580 21.70 40.76 -25.94
CA LEU A 580 21.68 40.93 -27.39
C LEU A 580 20.46 40.21 -28.00
N GLU A 581 20.24 38.97 -27.58
CA GLU A 581 19.11 38.11 -27.94
C GLU A 581 18.69 37.30 -26.68
N PRO A 582 17.43 36.81 -26.60
CA PRO A 582 16.94 36.10 -25.42
C PRO A 582 17.78 34.84 -25.11
N GLY A 583 18.61 34.91 -24.07
CA GLY A 583 19.54 33.85 -23.64
C GLY A 583 21.02 34.06 -24.02
N VAL A 584 21.38 35.18 -24.65
CA VAL A 584 22.76 35.58 -24.94
C VAL A 584 23.10 36.89 -24.24
N ASP A 585 23.88 36.76 -23.16
CA ASP A 585 24.38 37.89 -22.36
C ASP A 585 25.79 38.28 -22.79
N ALA A 586 26.00 39.57 -23.03
CA ALA A 586 27.30 40.14 -23.32
C ALA A 586 27.75 41.12 -22.22
N LEU A 587 29.05 41.18 -21.95
CA LEU A 587 29.64 42.02 -20.91
C LEU A 587 30.38 43.20 -21.54
N LEU A 588 29.94 44.40 -21.21
CA LEU A 588 30.62 45.66 -21.52
C LEU A 588 31.39 46.11 -20.28
N HIS A 589 32.71 45.95 -20.28
CA HIS A 589 33.56 46.38 -19.17
C HIS A 589 33.63 47.91 -19.08
N VAL A 590 33.70 48.48 -17.87
CA VAL A 590 33.74 49.95 -17.66
C VAL A 590 34.85 50.65 -18.46
N SER A 591 35.98 49.97 -18.67
CA SER A 591 37.13 50.46 -19.43
C SER A 591 36.92 50.51 -20.95
N GLN A 592 35.82 49.97 -21.45
CA GLN A 592 35.47 49.87 -22.86
C GLN A 592 34.26 50.75 -23.24
N ILE A 593 33.77 51.58 -22.30
CA ILE A 593 32.59 52.44 -22.46
C ILE A 593 32.93 53.80 -23.11
N SER A 594 34.08 54.40 -22.78
CA SER A 594 34.49 55.72 -23.30
C SER A 594 36.02 55.91 -23.25
N TYR A 595 36.55 56.91 -23.95
CA TYR A 595 37.96 57.32 -23.88
C TYR A 595 38.31 58.05 -22.58
N ASP A 596 37.33 58.69 -21.93
CA ASP A 596 37.48 59.32 -20.62
C ASP A 596 37.24 58.34 -19.47
N HIS A 597 37.87 58.57 -18.32
CA HIS A 597 37.80 57.66 -17.16
C HIS A 597 36.41 57.65 -16.52
N VAL A 598 35.62 56.62 -16.83
CA VAL A 598 34.30 56.38 -16.23
C VAL A 598 34.44 55.49 -15.00
N ASN A 599 34.15 56.04 -13.81
CA ASN A 599 34.24 55.30 -12.54
C ASN A 599 33.08 54.33 -12.31
N LYS A 600 31.89 54.59 -12.89
CA LYS A 600 30.70 53.76 -12.77
C LYS A 600 29.89 53.73 -14.07
N PRO A 601 29.43 52.55 -14.53
CA PRO A 601 28.62 52.43 -15.75
C PRO A 601 27.21 53.05 -15.60
N GLU A 602 26.73 53.22 -14.37
CA GLU A 602 25.44 53.87 -14.03
C GLU A 602 25.39 55.36 -14.37
N ASP A 603 26.55 56.03 -14.51
CA ASP A 603 26.61 57.45 -14.86
C ASP A 603 26.36 57.68 -16.36
N VAL A 604 26.48 56.63 -17.19
CA VAL A 604 26.43 56.74 -18.67
C VAL A 604 25.20 56.05 -19.25
N TYR A 605 24.77 54.92 -18.69
CA TYR A 605 23.63 54.16 -19.18
C TYR A 605 22.61 53.89 -18.07
N LYS A 606 21.33 53.71 -18.43
CA LYS A 606 20.30 53.19 -17.52
C LYS A 606 19.92 51.76 -17.87
N VAL A 607 19.48 51.00 -16.86
CA VAL A 607 18.96 49.64 -17.06
C VAL A 607 17.76 49.71 -18.01
N GLY A 608 17.87 49.04 -19.16
CA GLY A 608 16.88 49.05 -20.22
C GLY A 608 17.20 49.90 -21.45
N ASP A 609 18.32 50.65 -21.46
CA ASP A 609 18.77 51.40 -22.64
C ASP A 609 19.32 50.45 -23.72
N VAL A 610 19.16 50.85 -24.98
CA VAL A 610 19.73 50.14 -26.14
C VAL A 610 21.11 50.71 -26.42
N VAL A 611 22.12 49.84 -26.43
CA VAL A 611 23.53 50.19 -26.63
C VAL A 611 24.02 49.50 -27.90
N GLU A 612 24.68 50.26 -28.78
CA GLU A 612 25.43 49.72 -29.91
C GLU A 612 26.89 49.55 -29.48
N ALA A 613 27.42 48.34 -29.59
CA ALA A 613 28.80 48.05 -29.21
C ALA A 613 29.42 47.00 -30.15
N GLU A 614 30.73 47.08 -30.35
CA GLU A 614 31.48 46.15 -31.17
C GLU A 614 31.93 44.94 -30.35
N VAL A 615 31.82 43.73 -30.91
CA VAL A 615 32.29 42.50 -30.27
C VAL A 615 33.82 42.47 -30.30
N VAL A 616 34.44 42.49 -29.12
CA VAL A 616 35.90 42.39 -28.96
C VAL A 616 36.34 40.92 -28.92
N GLU A 617 35.59 40.11 -28.20
CA GLU A 617 35.93 38.71 -27.97
C GLU A 617 34.65 37.90 -27.77
N CYS A 618 34.52 36.80 -28.52
CA CYS A 618 33.43 35.84 -28.37
C CYS A 618 34.04 34.51 -27.95
N ASN A 619 33.68 34.03 -26.75
CA ASN A 619 34.06 32.70 -26.29
C ASN A 619 32.78 31.84 -26.21
N ALA A 620 32.55 31.06 -27.26
CA ALA A 620 31.40 30.18 -27.40
C ALA A 620 31.38 29.03 -26.36
N ALA A 621 32.55 28.60 -25.86
CA ALA A 621 32.66 27.53 -24.88
C ALA A 621 32.23 27.98 -23.46
N ASP A 622 32.60 29.20 -23.08
CA ASP A 622 32.27 29.77 -21.75
C ASP A 622 30.95 30.55 -21.72
N LYS A 623 30.26 30.64 -22.87
CA LYS A 623 29.05 31.44 -23.06
C LYS A 623 29.22 32.91 -22.67
N LYS A 624 30.34 33.52 -23.10
CA LYS A 624 30.67 34.92 -22.78
C LYS A 624 31.03 35.70 -24.04
N ILE A 625 30.41 36.87 -24.21
CA ILE A 625 30.72 37.83 -25.27
C ILE A 625 31.18 39.13 -24.61
N SER A 626 32.34 39.64 -24.99
CA SER A 626 32.88 40.91 -24.50
C SER A 626 32.64 42.01 -25.55
N LEU A 627 32.02 43.11 -25.14
CA LEU A 627 31.68 44.25 -26.00
C LEU A 627 32.56 45.47 -25.70
N SER A 628 32.76 46.32 -26.70
CA SER A 628 33.38 47.64 -26.57
C SER A 628 32.67 48.71 -27.38
N VAL A 629 32.40 49.84 -26.73
CA VAL A 629 31.86 51.07 -27.36
C VAL A 629 33.01 51.97 -27.82
N LYS A 630 34.22 51.77 -27.28
CA LYS A 630 35.42 52.56 -27.59
C LYS A 630 35.85 52.45 -29.05
N SER A 631 35.64 51.30 -29.69
CA SER A 631 36.01 51.08 -31.10
C SER A 631 35.17 51.88 -32.11
N LEU A 632 34.00 52.40 -31.69
CA LEU A 632 33.10 53.20 -32.53
C LEU A 632 33.34 54.72 -32.42
N LEU A 633 34.17 55.16 -31.47
CA LEU A 633 34.46 56.58 -31.25
C LEU A 633 35.68 57.01 -32.09
N PRO A 634 35.61 58.14 -32.82
CA PRO A 634 36.74 58.61 -33.63
C PRO A 634 37.93 58.96 -32.75
N VAL A 635 39.13 58.51 -33.16
CA VAL A 635 40.41 58.83 -32.51
C VAL A 635 40.56 60.35 -32.48
N PRO A 636 40.77 60.99 -31.31
CA PRO A 636 41.08 62.42 -31.27
C PRO A 636 42.42 62.65 -31.99
N SER A 637 42.43 63.53 -32.99
CA SER A 637 43.63 63.92 -33.72
C SER A 637 44.62 64.62 -32.80
N GLU A 638 45.87 64.14 -32.76
CA GLU A 638 47.01 64.90 -32.26
C GLU A 638 47.12 66.21 -33.06
N SER A 639 47.12 67.34 -32.35
CA SER A 639 47.77 68.56 -32.82
C SER A 639 49.05 68.72 -32.02
N ASP A 640 50.16 68.36 -32.65
CA ASP A 640 51.50 68.82 -32.29
C ASP A 640 51.51 70.35 -32.19
N ASP A 641 52.08 70.88 -31.11
CA ASP A 641 52.86 72.11 -31.17
C ASP A 641 54.11 71.92 -30.29
N ALA A 642 55.18 71.59 -31.00
CA ALA A 642 56.57 72.05 -30.88
C ALA A 642 57.33 71.94 -29.55
N ASP A 643 58.45 71.21 -29.67
CA ASP A 643 59.68 71.30 -28.90
C ASP A 643 60.06 72.73 -28.48
N ASP A 644 60.55 72.86 -27.25
CA ASP A 644 61.78 73.61 -26.99
C ASP A 644 62.59 72.94 -25.85
N ALA A 645 63.61 72.19 -26.30
CA ALA A 645 64.99 72.08 -25.82
C ALA A 645 65.34 71.79 -24.34
N GLU A 646 66.23 70.79 -24.19
CA GLU A 646 67.02 70.47 -22.99
C GLU A 646 68.09 71.52 -22.62
N SER A 647 68.20 71.78 -21.30
CA SER A 647 69.41 71.86 -20.42
C SER A 647 70.49 72.98 -20.51
N GLU A 648 71.11 73.19 -19.31
CA GLU A 648 72.21 74.11 -18.89
C GLU A 648 71.79 75.56 -18.57
N GLU A 649 72.05 76.20 -17.42
CA GLU A 649 72.93 76.00 -16.24
C GLU A 649 72.18 76.19 -14.89
#